data_AF-A0A1D7W996-F1
#
_entry.id   AF-A0A1D7W996-F1
#
_cell.length_a   1.000
_cell.length_b   1.000
_cell.length_c   1.000
_cell.angle_alpha   90.00
_cell.angle_beta   90.00
_cell.angle_gamma   90.00
#
_symmetry.space_group_name_H-M   'P 1'
#
loop_
_entity.id
_entity.type
_entity.pdbx_description
1 polymer ?
#
loop_
_entity_poly.entity_id
_entity_poly.type
_entity_poly.pdbx_seq_one_letter_code
_entity_poly.pdbx_strand_id
1 'polypeptide(L)'
;MHYYNKLIEYYQKHKINNNNFSIIEMFPYSSGYLHIGHLKNYFIGDIFYRYSCIHMSCKPIRTIGWDSFGLPAENAANKLNIKPMDWTLYNIKTMKEQIIMCGLLYDYDRELSTSNYNYFRTTQIMFELFYNRNIIYKSYGFVNWDPVDKTILSNEQVINGKGWRSGANIEKKIFHSWYFDLKKYANEMYLKINNYNWSNNLKKIQQNWIGQSNGYLLTFKLVSPFKNFKFIQCFTKAPEYSKNMTAIALSCEHELSIQYFLEKNIEFDLEKLNSFYMKTDLLAYDIFGNCVPVIITYRVYSNVGTGAVYCAPQHSENDKAMLQDVGLVYSSLKEDEMQEFENSKEEYTKSLIDKKLAIPYVSNKLKNWSISRQRVWGCPIPVAYCSNKDCNLTFIYRDKNINLERIKQNSFQELVKLNMHIYCKKCNSIAYIENETLDTFFDSCWYYMAYTNPKLISEELNEEEIMQEIQKTLNVNYQVDYYIGGIEHANLHLLYSCFYMKALHECFNQTDKYFCPFKHIINQGVILKESYKNNNGQYITYEDYKKQKEIDPKSVYVLPAEKMSKSKLNTINVNDLLKKHSIDIIRTMLMANYPITSTYIWDDKILNKYVSFCNNLDKELNRLYDNIVEGDSNKEVVLYCDRIFSCIKSFKMNVALANIHSLYNHIVKIKNINESDYCLILVSLHPFVPIMTDTIYYKKYNKYII
;
A
#
# COMPACT_ATOMS: atom_id res chain seq x y z
N MET A 1 13.60 16.81 27.25
CA MET A 1 13.85 15.38 26.97
C MET A 1 13.65 14.51 28.22
N HIS A 2 14.33 14.79 29.36
CA HIS A 2 14.19 14.02 30.61
C HIS A 2 12.72 13.88 31.11
N TYR A 3 11.94 14.95 31.05
CA TYR A 3 10.51 14.94 31.39
C TYR A 3 9.66 14.00 30.49
N TYR A 4 9.93 13.96 29.18
CA TYR A 4 9.20 13.08 28.25
C TYR A 4 9.52 11.62 28.45
N ASN A 5 10.78 11.31 28.74
CA ASN A 5 11.16 9.92 29.01
C ASN A 5 10.41 9.39 30.25
N LYS A 6 10.27 10.24 31.29
CA LYS A 6 9.44 9.93 32.46
C LYS A 6 7.95 9.76 32.12
N LEU A 7 7.39 10.62 31.26
CA LEU A 7 6.02 10.47 30.76
C LEU A 7 5.82 9.14 30.01
N ILE A 8 6.72 8.80 29.08
CA ILE A 8 6.66 7.54 28.32
C ILE A 8 6.72 6.35 29.26
N GLU A 9 7.65 6.33 30.21
CA GLU A 9 7.77 5.27 31.22
C GLU A 9 6.49 5.15 32.07
N TYR A 10 5.91 6.27 32.48
CA TYR A 10 4.64 6.30 33.22
C TYR A 10 3.50 5.67 32.41
N TYR A 11 3.34 6.07 31.14
CA TYR A 11 2.32 5.53 30.25
C TYR A 11 2.50 4.04 29.91
N GLN A 12 3.74 3.56 29.89
CA GLN A 12 4.04 2.15 29.66
C GLN A 12 3.70 1.27 30.87
N LYS A 13 3.90 1.79 32.09
CA LYS A 13 3.66 1.05 33.34
C LYS A 13 2.18 0.84 33.65
N HIS A 14 1.30 1.77 33.28
CA HIS A 14 -0.13 1.71 33.59
C HIS A 14 -0.96 1.09 32.44
N LYS A 15 -0.78 -0.22 32.19
CA LYS A 15 -1.56 -0.99 31.18
C LYS A 15 -3.02 -1.18 31.65
N ILE A 16 -3.99 -0.63 30.91
CA ILE A 16 -5.45 -0.84 31.11
C ILE A 16 -5.97 -1.83 30.05
N ASN A 17 -6.97 -2.63 30.43
CA ASN A 17 -7.57 -3.76 29.70
C ASN A 17 -7.64 -3.65 28.16
N ASN A 18 -7.34 -4.79 27.52
CA ASN A 18 -7.32 -5.01 26.07
C ASN A 18 -8.72 -5.03 25.47
N ASN A 19 -9.11 -3.94 24.82
CA ASN A 19 -10.06 -3.98 23.71
C ASN A 19 -9.30 -3.79 22.39
N ASN A 20 -9.76 -4.41 21.31
CA ASN A 20 -9.13 -4.37 19.98
C ASN A 20 -9.23 -3.01 19.26
N PHE A 21 -9.40 -1.89 19.98
CA PHE A 21 -9.52 -0.58 19.36
C PHE A 21 -8.15 -0.06 18.91
N SER A 22 -7.98 0.21 17.61
CA SER A 22 -6.68 0.53 17.01
C SER A 22 -6.68 1.83 16.20
N ILE A 23 -5.64 2.63 16.43
CA ILE A 23 -5.36 3.87 15.71
C ILE A 23 -3.98 3.68 15.08
N ILE A 24 -3.94 3.46 13.76
CA ILE A 24 -2.71 3.15 13.04
C ILE A 24 -2.43 4.21 11.98
N GLU A 25 -1.27 4.83 12.07
CA GLU A 25 -0.73 5.68 11.02
C GLU A 25 0.10 4.87 10.03
N MET A 26 0.08 5.28 8.75
CA MET A 26 1.06 4.81 7.77
C MET A 26 2.48 4.98 8.31
N PHE A 27 3.18 3.85 8.51
CA PHE A 27 4.56 3.85 8.97
C PHE A 27 5.52 4.48 7.92
N PRO A 28 6.63 5.11 8.34
CA PRO A 28 7.52 5.79 7.40
C PRO A 28 8.51 4.82 6.73
N TYR A 29 8.97 5.20 5.53
CA TYR A 29 10.18 4.63 4.96
C TYR A 29 11.43 5.06 5.74
N SER A 30 12.31 4.12 6.10
CA SER A 30 13.59 4.37 6.80
C SER A 30 14.70 4.93 5.89
N SER A 31 14.37 5.99 5.14
CA SER A 31 15.20 6.55 4.06
C SER A 31 15.94 7.85 4.45
N GLY A 32 16.00 8.21 5.73
CA GLY A 32 16.67 9.42 6.21
C GLY A 32 15.98 9.97 7.46
N TYR A 33 15.62 11.26 7.46
CA TYR A 33 14.97 11.94 8.58
C TYR A 33 13.47 12.21 8.38
N LEU A 34 12.77 12.52 9.47
CA LEU A 34 11.39 13.02 9.47
C LEU A 34 11.31 14.48 9.02
N HIS A 35 10.27 14.79 8.26
CA HIS A 35 9.92 16.14 7.82
C HIS A 35 8.49 16.48 8.25
N ILE A 36 8.09 17.74 8.13
CA ILE A 36 6.77 18.21 8.59
C ILE A 36 5.56 17.44 8.03
N GLY A 37 5.64 16.91 6.80
CA GLY A 37 4.58 16.05 6.25
C GLY A 37 4.37 14.74 7.03
N HIS A 38 5.43 14.18 7.61
CA HIS A 38 5.34 13.04 8.51
C HIS A 38 4.71 13.47 9.84
N LEU A 39 5.14 14.60 10.41
CA LEU A 39 4.59 15.10 11.67
C LEU A 39 3.10 15.44 11.57
N LYS A 40 2.64 16.01 10.44
CA LYS A 40 1.21 16.23 10.22
C LYS A 40 0.42 14.93 10.38
N ASN A 41 0.93 13.83 9.80
CA ASN A 41 0.29 12.53 9.87
C ASN A 41 0.22 12.03 11.32
N TYR A 42 1.36 12.05 12.00
CA TYR A 42 1.48 11.51 13.35
C TYR A 42 0.79 12.38 14.39
N PHE A 43 0.67 13.70 14.20
CA PHE A 43 -0.10 14.55 15.08
C PHE A 43 -1.60 14.33 14.98
N ILE A 44 -2.14 14.06 13.78
CA ILE A 44 -3.55 13.70 13.64
C ILE A 44 -3.84 12.44 14.46
N GLY A 45 -2.97 11.43 14.37
CA GLY A 45 -3.08 10.21 15.17
C GLY A 45 -2.88 10.44 16.66
N ASP A 46 -1.89 11.24 17.06
CA ASP A 46 -1.58 11.55 18.47
C ASP A 46 -2.72 12.31 19.16
N ILE A 47 -3.30 13.30 18.48
CA ILE A 47 -4.44 14.09 18.99
C ILE A 47 -5.64 13.17 19.22
N PHE A 48 -5.97 12.35 18.22
CA PHE A 48 -7.09 11.42 18.34
C PHE A 48 -6.84 10.32 19.37
N TYR A 49 -5.59 9.87 19.50
CA TYR A 49 -5.16 8.92 20.53
C TYR A 49 -5.31 9.48 21.94
N ARG A 50 -4.83 10.70 22.19
CA ARG A 50 -4.95 11.39 23.49
C ARG A 50 -6.41 11.60 23.85
N TYR A 51 -7.22 12.06 22.90
CA TYR A 51 -8.68 12.12 23.05
C TYR A 51 -9.29 10.77 23.41
N SER A 52 -8.92 9.71 22.70
CA SER A 52 -9.45 8.37 22.93
C SER A 52 -9.07 7.85 24.31
N CYS A 53 -7.84 8.10 24.79
CA CYS A 53 -7.42 7.70 26.14
C CYS A 53 -8.23 8.42 27.24
N ILE A 54 -8.63 9.67 27.01
CA ILE A 54 -9.47 10.44 27.95
C ILE A 54 -10.91 9.93 27.99
N HIS A 55 -11.47 9.54 26.83
CA HIS A 55 -12.90 9.26 26.69
C HIS A 55 -13.28 7.78 26.65
N MET A 56 -12.33 6.87 26.50
CA MET A 56 -12.58 5.43 26.38
C MET A 56 -12.15 4.69 27.64
N SER A 57 -12.87 3.63 27.99
CA SER A 57 -12.53 2.74 29.10
C SER A 57 -11.36 1.79 28.81
N CYS A 58 -10.77 1.90 27.61
CA CYS A 58 -9.67 1.04 27.15
C CYS A 58 -8.61 1.89 26.44
N LYS A 59 -7.34 1.50 26.57
CA LYS A 59 -6.23 2.17 25.92
C LYS A 59 -6.16 1.71 24.45
N PRO A 60 -6.26 2.61 23.46
CA PRO A 60 -6.13 2.24 22.06
C PRO A 60 -4.76 1.62 21.76
N ILE A 61 -4.72 0.67 20.82
CA ILE A 61 -3.47 0.22 20.20
C ILE A 61 -3.03 1.30 19.23
N ARG A 62 -1.97 2.01 19.58
CA ARG A 62 -1.26 2.93 18.70
C ARG A 62 0.23 2.66 18.80
N THR A 63 0.81 2.21 17.70
CA THR A 63 2.23 1.83 17.64
C THR A 63 2.84 2.34 16.33
N ILE A 64 4.15 2.18 16.21
CA ILE A 64 4.95 2.63 15.07
C ILE A 64 5.80 1.47 14.56
N GLY A 65 6.26 1.58 13.33
CA GLY A 65 7.17 0.63 12.73
C GLY A 65 7.90 1.27 11.58
N TRP A 66 8.61 0.46 10.80
CA TRP A 66 9.51 0.95 9.78
C TRP A 66 9.36 0.16 8.49
N ASP A 67 8.93 0.84 7.43
CA ASP A 67 9.02 0.29 6.08
C ASP A 67 10.48 0.39 5.62
N SER A 68 11.19 -0.71 5.76
CA SER A 68 12.65 -0.72 5.86
C SER A 68 13.34 -1.49 4.74
N PHE A 69 12.59 -2.20 3.91
CA PHE A 69 13.08 -2.78 2.66
C PHE A 69 12.97 -1.80 1.49
N GLY A 70 13.62 -2.17 0.38
CA GLY A 70 13.44 -1.55 -0.92
C GLY A 70 14.44 -0.47 -1.31
N LEU A 71 14.20 0.02 -2.52
CA LEU A 71 15.15 0.84 -3.27
C LEU A 71 15.60 2.14 -2.61
N PRO A 72 14.78 2.88 -1.82
CA PRO A 72 15.24 4.12 -1.21
C PRO A 72 16.41 3.90 -0.25
N ALA A 73 16.36 2.82 0.55
CA ALA A 73 17.43 2.47 1.46
C ALA A 73 18.67 1.97 0.68
N GLU A 74 18.46 1.10 -0.31
CA GLU A 74 19.52 0.56 -1.16
C GLU A 74 20.27 1.64 -1.95
N ASN A 75 19.55 2.53 -2.64
CA ASN A 75 20.15 3.61 -3.42
C ASN A 75 20.91 4.62 -2.55
N ALA A 76 20.39 4.92 -1.35
CA ALA A 76 21.06 5.83 -0.43
C ALA A 76 22.34 5.19 0.14
N ALA A 77 22.28 3.91 0.50
CA ALA A 77 23.42 3.15 0.98
C ALA A 77 24.53 3.04 -0.08
N ASN A 78 24.15 2.74 -1.33
CA ASN A 78 25.08 2.67 -2.46
C ASN A 78 25.80 4.01 -2.73
N LYS A 79 25.08 5.14 -2.64
CA LYS A 79 25.68 6.48 -2.80
C LYS A 79 26.71 6.80 -1.70
N LEU A 80 26.52 6.25 -0.51
CA LEU A 80 27.40 6.46 0.65
C LEU A 80 28.45 5.36 0.81
N ASN A 81 28.45 4.36 -0.08
CA ASN A 81 29.32 3.18 -0.02
C ASN A 81 29.23 2.44 1.34
N ILE A 82 28.01 2.29 1.87
CA ILE A 82 27.69 1.55 3.10
C ILE A 82 26.65 0.45 2.80
N LYS A 83 26.46 -0.49 3.73
CA LYS A 83 25.46 -1.55 3.56
C LYS A 83 24.04 -1.02 3.78
N PRO A 84 23.03 -1.47 2.99
CA PRO A 84 21.64 -1.07 3.17
C PRO A 84 21.07 -1.32 4.57
N MET A 85 21.51 -2.40 5.24
CA MET A 85 21.12 -2.71 6.61
C MET A 85 21.61 -1.65 7.60
N ASP A 86 22.88 -1.24 7.51
CA ASP A 86 23.47 -0.25 8.42
C ASP A 86 22.80 1.12 8.25
N TRP A 87 22.56 1.53 6.99
CA TRP A 87 21.82 2.75 6.67
C TRP A 87 20.39 2.72 7.23
N THR A 88 19.71 1.58 7.08
CA THR A 88 18.36 1.36 7.58
C THR A 88 18.31 1.48 9.10
N LEU A 89 19.18 0.79 9.82
CA LEU A 89 19.23 0.81 11.29
C LEU A 89 19.58 2.21 11.82
N TYR A 90 20.52 2.91 11.17
CA TYR A 90 20.85 4.29 11.50
C TYR A 90 19.64 5.23 11.36
N ASN A 91 18.90 5.11 10.25
CA ASN A 91 17.71 5.94 10.02
C ASN A 91 16.56 5.60 10.96
N ILE A 92 16.33 4.31 11.25
CA ILE A 92 15.34 3.88 12.24
C ILE A 92 15.64 4.53 13.59
N LYS A 93 16.88 4.43 14.06
CA LYS A 93 17.30 5.06 15.32
C LYS A 93 17.08 6.58 15.29
N THR A 94 17.55 7.25 14.23
CA THR A 94 17.42 8.70 14.07
C THR A 94 15.96 9.15 14.08
N MET A 95 15.11 8.50 13.27
CA MET A 95 13.69 8.84 13.17
C MET A 95 12.95 8.52 14.46
N LYS A 96 13.29 7.43 15.16
CA LYS A 96 12.73 7.09 16.48
C LYS A 96 13.04 8.18 17.51
N GLU A 97 14.29 8.64 17.57
CA GLU A 97 14.69 9.76 18.43
C GLU A 97 13.90 11.03 18.10
N GLN A 98 13.68 11.33 16.81
CA GLN A 98 12.84 12.46 16.37
C GLN A 98 11.38 12.31 16.83
N ILE A 99 10.80 11.12 16.71
CA ILE A 99 9.43 10.83 17.17
C ILE A 99 9.30 11.08 18.68
N ILE A 100 10.26 10.57 19.46
CA ILE A 100 10.32 10.77 20.91
C ILE A 100 10.46 12.26 21.24
N MET A 101 11.35 12.98 20.54
CA MET A 101 11.52 14.43 20.71
C MET A 101 10.25 15.22 20.37
N CYS A 102 9.41 14.72 19.46
CA CYS A 102 8.12 15.30 19.14
C CYS A 102 7.01 14.97 20.15
N GLY A 103 7.30 14.22 21.21
CA GLY A 103 6.32 13.86 22.24
C GLY A 103 5.15 13.05 21.71
N LEU A 104 5.40 12.22 20.69
CA LEU A 104 4.41 11.29 20.13
C LEU A 104 4.35 10.03 20.99
N LEU A 105 3.15 9.66 21.45
CA LEU A 105 2.95 8.49 22.31
C LEU A 105 2.65 7.23 21.49
N TYR A 106 3.64 6.33 21.41
CA TYR A 106 3.49 5.02 20.78
C TYR A 106 3.74 3.89 21.79
N ASP A 107 3.07 2.76 21.56
CA ASP A 107 3.40 1.48 22.17
C ASP A 107 4.65 0.91 21.47
N TYR A 108 5.83 1.24 22.00
CA TYR A 108 7.11 0.76 21.49
C TYR A 108 7.36 -0.73 21.77
N ASP A 109 6.59 -1.39 22.64
CA ASP A 109 6.68 -2.85 22.84
C ASP A 109 6.24 -3.60 21.56
N ARG A 110 5.49 -2.92 20.68
CA ARG A 110 4.97 -3.43 19.40
C ARG A 110 5.71 -2.87 18.18
N GLU A 111 6.83 -2.18 18.40
CA GLU A 111 7.63 -1.63 17.31
C GLU A 111 8.14 -2.75 16.40
N LEU A 112 8.03 -2.55 15.08
CA LEU A 112 8.50 -3.51 14.09
C LEU A 112 9.28 -2.85 12.96
N SER A 113 10.07 -3.66 12.26
CA SER A 113 10.75 -3.29 11.02
C SER A 113 10.48 -4.36 9.99
N THR A 114 10.07 -3.99 8.78
CA THR A 114 9.79 -4.98 7.71
C THR A 114 11.03 -5.78 7.29
N SER A 115 12.23 -5.22 7.48
CA SER A 115 13.52 -5.88 7.27
C SER A 115 13.95 -6.76 8.44
N ASN A 116 13.20 -6.76 9.55
CA ASN A 116 13.42 -7.71 10.62
C ASN A 116 13.07 -9.12 10.14
N TYR A 117 13.95 -10.06 10.45
CA TYR A 117 13.85 -11.45 10.08
C TYR A 117 12.51 -12.10 10.45
N ASN A 118 11.98 -11.85 11.66
CA ASN A 118 10.73 -12.47 12.09
C ASN A 118 9.52 -11.90 11.35
N TYR A 119 9.60 -10.63 10.95
CA TYR A 119 8.57 -10.01 10.13
C TYR A 119 8.53 -10.66 8.74
N PHE A 120 9.64 -10.62 8.01
CA PHE A 120 9.62 -11.10 6.63
C PHE A 120 9.49 -12.63 6.52
N ARG A 121 9.83 -13.40 7.56
CA ARG A 121 9.50 -14.84 7.62
C ARG A 121 7.99 -15.06 7.50
N THR A 122 7.19 -14.25 8.19
CA THR A 122 5.73 -14.35 8.10
C THR A 122 5.21 -13.89 6.75
N THR A 123 5.84 -12.88 6.14
CA THR A 123 5.61 -12.53 4.74
C THR A 123 5.84 -13.72 3.80
N GLN A 124 6.93 -14.48 4.00
CA GLN A 124 7.26 -15.66 3.20
C GLN A 124 6.25 -16.80 3.38
N ILE A 125 5.77 -17.02 4.62
CA ILE A 125 4.70 -17.98 4.90
C ILE A 125 3.41 -17.60 4.15
N MET A 126 3.04 -16.32 4.16
CA MET A 126 1.88 -15.84 3.40
C MET A 126 2.06 -16.00 1.89
N PHE A 127 3.28 -15.82 1.37
CA PHE A 127 3.58 -16.11 -0.04
C PHE A 127 3.26 -17.56 -0.40
N GLU A 128 3.67 -18.55 0.39
CA GLU A 128 3.32 -19.95 0.15
C GLU A 128 1.80 -20.19 0.20
N LEU A 129 1.11 -19.59 1.18
CA LEU A 129 -0.35 -19.70 1.26
C LEU A 129 -1.02 -19.23 -0.04
N PHE A 130 -0.60 -18.08 -0.57
CA PHE A 130 -1.11 -17.56 -1.83
C PHE A 130 -0.74 -18.42 -3.04
N TYR A 131 0.50 -18.92 -3.08
CA TYR A 131 0.95 -19.81 -4.15
C TYR A 131 0.13 -21.09 -4.19
N ASN A 132 -0.09 -21.74 -3.04
CA ASN A 132 -0.86 -22.97 -2.92
C ASN A 132 -2.34 -22.79 -3.32
N ARG A 133 -2.83 -21.55 -3.38
CA ARG A 133 -4.18 -21.18 -3.85
C ARG A 133 -4.21 -20.60 -5.27
N ASN A 134 -3.10 -20.68 -6.02
CA ASN A 134 -2.94 -20.10 -7.35
C ASN A 134 -3.24 -18.59 -7.40
N ILE A 135 -3.02 -17.87 -6.29
CA ILE A 135 -3.17 -16.41 -6.21
C ILE A 135 -1.86 -15.74 -6.62
N ILE A 136 -0.73 -16.36 -6.22
CA ILE A 136 0.59 -16.02 -6.73
C ILE A 136 1.00 -17.06 -7.75
N TYR A 137 1.55 -16.62 -8.86
CA TYR A 137 2.05 -17.48 -9.93
C TYR A 137 3.27 -16.85 -10.61
N LYS A 138 4.06 -17.67 -11.29
CA LYS A 138 5.20 -17.25 -12.11
C LYS A 138 4.82 -17.38 -13.59
N SER A 139 5.07 -16.35 -14.37
CA SER A 139 4.61 -16.25 -15.77
C SER A 139 5.53 -15.36 -16.59
N TYR A 140 5.62 -15.62 -17.90
CA TYR A 140 6.31 -14.72 -18.83
C TYR A 140 5.39 -13.55 -19.18
N GLY A 141 5.90 -12.33 -19.03
CA GLY A 141 5.12 -11.14 -19.37
C GLY A 141 5.97 -9.95 -19.77
N PHE A 142 5.35 -9.05 -20.52
CA PHE A 142 5.90 -7.71 -20.72
C PHE A 142 5.86 -6.96 -19.40
N VAL A 143 7.03 -6.53 -18.95
CA VAL A 143 7.22 -5.77 -17.72
C VAL A 143 7.80 -4.40 -18.03
N ASN A 144 7.49 -3.45 -17.15
CA ASN A 144 8.06 -2.12 -17.17
C ASN A 144 9.48 -2.20 -16.59
N TRP A 145 10.49 -2.10 -17.46
CA TRP A 145 11.89 -2.07 -17.06
C TRP A 145 12.36 -0.62 -16.90
N ASP A 146 12.86 -0.27 -15.72
CA ASP A 146 13.55 0.99 -15.49
C ASP A 146 15.05 0.80 -15.80
N PRO A 147 15.61 1.45 -16.84
CA PRO A 147 17.01 1.25 -17.22
C PRO A 147 17.99 1.93 -16.26
N VAL A 148 17.56 2.96 -15.52
CA VAL A 148 18.39 3.67 -14.55
C VAL A 148 18.44 2.89 -13.25
N ASP A 149 17.27 2.55 -12.72
CA ASP A 149 17.17 1.76 -11.50
C ASP A 149 17.56 0.30 -11.77
N LYS A 150 17.52 -0.21 -13.00
CA LYS A 150 17.80 -1.61 -13.38
C LYS A 150 16.90 -2.61 -12.65
N THR A 151 15.59 -2.36 -12.66
CA THR A 151 14.58 -3.25 -12.07
C THR A 151 13.28 -3.21 -12.85
N ILE A 152 12.50 -4.27 -12.67
CA ILE A 152 11.08 -4.26 -12.99
C ILE A 152 10.33 -3.32 -12.04
N LEU A 153 9.40 -2.55 -12.60
CA LEU A 153 8.41 -1.74 -11.90
C LEU A 153 7.00 -2.26 -12.15
N SER A 154 6.11 -2.14 -11.16
CA SER A 154 4.67 -2.35 -11.40
C SER A 154 4.09 -1.23 -12.27
N ASN A 155 2.89 -1.41 -12.82
CA ASN A 155 2.23 -0.37 -13.61
C ASN A 155 1.95 0.89 -12.77
N GLU A 156 1.62 0.69 -11.51
CA GLU A 156 1.38 1.75 -10.54
C GLU A 156 2.67 2.54 -10.19
N GLN A 157 3.83 1.95 -10.41
CA GLN A 157 5.15 2.58 -10.24
C GLN A 157 5.64 3.30 -11.51
N VAL A 158 4.81 3.35 -12.56
CA VAL A 158 5.07 4.11 -13.79
C VAL A 158 4.14 5.32 -13.84
N ILE A 159 4.73 6.52 -13.83
CA ILE A 159 4.00 7.79 -13.86
C ILE A 159 4.29 8.45 -15.21
N ASN A 160 3.27 8.59 -16.06
CA ASN A 160 3.39 9.19 -17.40
C ASN A 160 4.48 8.54 -18.28
N GLY A 161 4.56 7.20 -18.26
CA GLY A 161 5.56 6.44 -19.02
C GLY A 161 6.98 6.48 -18.46
N LYS A 162 7.16 7.08 -17.27
CA LYS A 162 8.45 7.21 -16.59
C LYS A 162 8.47 6.50 -15.26
N GLY A 163 9.64 6.03 -14.83
CA GLY A 163 9.81 5.45 -13.50
C GLY A 163 9.48 6.48 -12.41
N TRP A 164 8.65 6.12 -11.44
CA TRP A 164 8.19 7.03 -10.38
C TRP A 164 9.30 7.64 -9.52
N ARG A 165 10.48 7.00 -9.49
CA ARG A 165 11.67 7.46 -8.75
C ARG A 165 12.74 8.03 -9.67
N SER A 166 13.19 7.24 -10.65
CA SER A 166 14.27 7.63 -11.57
C SER A 166 13.88 8.77 -12.52
N GLY A 167 12.59 8.87 -12.88
CA GLY A 167 12.13 9.73 -13.97
C GLY A 167 12.56 9.28 -15.37
N ALA A 168 13.19 8.11 -15.50
CA ALA A 168 13.65 7.55 -16.77
C ALA A 168 12.48 7.02 -17.61
N ASN A 169 12.62 7.05 -18.93
CA ASN A 169 11.65 6.40 -19.83
C ASN A 169 11.68 4.88 -19.62
N ILE A 170 10.51 4.29 -19.48
CA ILE A 170 10.37 2.86 -19.24
C ILE A 170 10.50 2.07 -20.55
N GLU A 171 11.28 1.00 -20.51
CA GLU A 171 11.40 0.02 -21.59
C GLU A 171 10.43 -1.15 -21.34
N LYS A 172 9.81 -1.69 -22.39
CA LYS A 172 9.08 -2.96 -22.28
C LYS A 172 10.03 -4.12 -22.56
N LYS A 173 10.13 -5.05 -21.61
CA LYS A 173 10.92 -6.30 -21.76
C LYS A 173 10.09 -7.50 -21.38
N ILE A 174 10.38 -8.65 -21.98
CA ILE A 174 9.79 -9.93 -21.57
C ILE A 174 10.63 -10.47 -20.41
N PHE A 175 10.00 -10.71 -19.26
CA PHE A 175 10.63 -11.35 -18.12
C PHE A 175 9.74 -12.45 -17.56
N HIS A 176 10.38 -13.49 -17.03
CA HIS A 176 9.71 -14.51 -16.24
C HIS A 176 9.65 -14.04 -14.78
N SER A 177 8.49 -13.56 -14.34
CA SER A 177 8.33 -12.83 -13.07
C SER A 177 7.20 -13.42 -12.22
N TRP A 178 7.22 -13.13 -10.92
CA TRP A 178 6.14 -13.47 -10.01
C TRP A 178 5.06 -12.39 -10.01
N TYR A 179 3.81 -12.83 -10.08
CA TYR A 179 2.63 -11.97 -10.10
C TYR A 179 1.63 -12.38 -9.01
N PHE A 180 0.95 -11.37 -8.47
CA PHE A 180 -0.23 -11.52 -7.63
C PHE A 180 -1.49 -11.24 -8.45
N ASP A 181 -2.44 -12.17 -8.46
CA ASP A 181 -3.68 -12.08 -9.24
C ASP A 181 -4.71 -11.12 -8.61
N LEU A 182 -4.58 -9.83 -8.91
CA LEU A 182 -5.54 -8.83 -8.48
C LEU A 182 -6.88 -8.96 -9.22
N LYS A 183 -6.83 -9.39 -10.49
CA LYS A 183 -8.01 -9.47 -11.35
C LYS A 183 -9.03 -10.44 -10.81
N LYS A 184 -8.59 -11.54 -10.18
CA LYS A 184 -9.43 -12.51 -9.47
C LYS A 184 -10.44 -11.87 -8.50
N TYR A 185 -10.07 -10.76 -7.87
CA TYR A 185 -10.88 -10.09 -6.84
C TYR A 185 -11.43 -8.73 -7.26
N ALA A 186 -11.10 -8.27 -8.46
CA ALA A 186 -11.36 -6.90 -8.90
C ALA A 186 -12.84 -6.54 -8.91
N ASN A 187 -13.71 -7.46 -9.37
CA ASN A 187 -15.15 -7.19 -9.48
C ASN A 187 -15.81 -7.06 -8.11
N GLU A 188 -15.45 -7.98 -7.22
CA GLU A 188 -15.93 -7.96 -5.85
C GLU A 188 -15.48 -6.67 -5.13
N MET A 189 -14.23 -6.26 -5.31
CA MET A 189 -13.72 -5.00 -4.75
C MET A 189 -14.49 -3.79 -5.30
N TYR A 190 -14.68 -3.71 -6.62
CA TYR A 190 -15.38 -2.61 -7.28
C TYR A 190 -16.80 -2.42 -6.72
N LEU A 191 -17.52 -3.52 -6.50
CA LEU A 191 -18.89 -3.52 -5.97
C LEU A 191 -18.93 -3.22 -4.47
N LYS A 192 -18.07 -3.86 -3.67
CA LYS A 192 -18.10 -3.78 -2.20
C LYS A 192 -17.51 -2.48 -1.65
N ILE A 193 -16.68 -1.76 -2.40
CA ILE A 193 -16.01 -0.53 -1.92
C ILE A 193 -17.01 0.54 -1.41
N ASN A 194 -18.22 0.57 -1.95
CA ASN A 194 -19.25 1.52 -1.54
C ASN A 194 -19.77 1.26 -0.11
N ASN A 195 -19.64 0.03 0.39
CA ASN A 195 -20.10 -0.39 1.71
C ASN A 195 -19.18 0.10 2.84
N TYR A 196 -17.98 0.59 2.53
CA TYR A 196 -17.04 1.10 3.53
C TYR A 196 -17.33 2.55 3.89
N ASN A 197 -17.15 2.93 5.15
CA ASN A 197 -17.30 4.32 5.60
C ASN A 197 -16.03 5.14 5.32
N TRP A 198 -15.69 5.25 4.04
CA TRP A 198 -14.53 5.98 3.53
C TRP A 198 -14.96 7.22 2.75
N SER A 199 -14.02 8.14 2.51
CA SER A 199 -14.30 9.33 1.71
C SER A 199 -14.73 8.98 0.28
N ASN A 200 -15.72 9.72 -0.25
CA ASN A 200 -16.19 9.53 -1.63
C ASN A 200 -15.07 9.72 -2.67
N ASN A 201 -14.10 10.60 -2.37
CA ASN A 201 -12.94 10.78 -3.22
C ASN A 201 -12.09 9.50 -3.29
N LEU A 202 -11.74 8.90 -2.14
CA LEU A 202 -10.95 7.66 -2.11
C LEU A 202 -11.66 6.52 -2.87
N LYS A 203 -12.97 6.33 -2.62
CA LYS A 203 -13.78 5.33 -3.31
C LYS A 203 -13.72 5.50 -4.83
N LYS A 204 -13.93 6.73 -5.32
CA LYS A 204 -13.88 7.04 -6.75
C LYS A 204 -12.50 6.80 -7.36
N ILE A 205 -11.42 7.19 -6.68
CA ILE A 205 -10.06 6.96 -7.18
C ILE A 205 -9.82 5.45 -7.37
N GLN A 206 -10.17 4.63 -6.38
CA GLN A 206 -10.01 3.18 -6.46
C GLN A 206 -10.94 2.52 -7.50
N GLN A 207 -12.22 2.91 -7.57
CA GLN A 207 -13.14 2.44 -8.60
C GLN A 207 -12.66 2.79 -10.01
N ASN A 208 -12.14 4.01 -10.20
CA ASN A 208 -11.57 4.42 -11.47
C ASN A 208 -10.28 3.67 -11.80
N TRP A 209 -9.50 3.25 -10.81
CA TRP A 209 -8.29 2.46 -10.99
C TRP A 209 -8.61 1.02 -11.41
N ILE A 210 -9.52 0.38 -10.68
CA ILE A 210 -10.02 -0.98 -10.94
C ILE A 210 -10.76 -1.02 -12.29
N GLY A 211 -11.59 -0.01 -12.54
CA GLY A 211 -12.49 0.12 -13.69
C GLY A 211 -13.76 -0.70 -13.52
N GLN A 212 -14.78 -0.40 -14.33
CA GLN A 212 -16.04 -1.15 -14.31
C GLN A 212 -15.88 -2.49 -15.04
N SER A 213 -16.67 -3.48 -14.65
CA SER A 213 -16.84 -4.71 -15.43
C SER A 213 -17.33 -4.38 -16.84
N ASN A 214 -16.67 -4.96 -17.84
CA ASN A 214 -16.97 -4.68 -19.25
C ASN A 214 -17.10 -5.95 -20.10
N GLY A 215 -17.24 -7.11 -19.46
CA GLY A 215 -17.43 -8.41 -20.10
C GLY A 215 -17.29 -9.56 -19.11
N TYR A 216 -16.97 -10.75 -19.63
CA TYR A 216 -16.86 -12.00 -18.89
C TYR A 216 -15.61 -12.77 -19.30
N LEU A 217 -15.10 -13.60 -18.38
CA LEU A 217 -14.08 -14.60 -18.61
C LEU A 217 -14.74 -15.98 -18.68
N LEU A 218 -14.46 -16.71 -19.75
CA LEU A 218 -14.78 -18.14 -19.88
C LEU A 218 -13.48 -18.93 -19.88
N THR A 219 -13.45 -20.07 -19.18
CA THR A 219 -12.24 -20.89 -19.04
C THR A 219 -12.42 -22.21 -19.78
N PHE A 220 -11.56 -22.46 -20.77
CA PHE A 220 -11.58 -23.64 -21.62
C PHE A 220 -10.40 -24.54 -21.29
N LYS A 221 -10.64 -25.84 -21.13
CA LYS A 221 -9.59 -26.82 -20.79
C LYS A 221 -8.86 -27.24 -22.06
N LEU A 222 -7.53 -27.25 -22.05
CA LEU A 222 -6.74 -27.84 -23.13
C LEU A 222 -6.96 -29.35 -23.16
N VAL A 223 -7.13 -29.92 -24.36
CA VAL A 223 -7.30 -31.37 -24.57
C VAL A 223 -6.06 -32.11 -24.07
N SER A 224 -4.89 -31.63 -24.45
CA SER A 224 -3.60 -32.04 -23.90
C SER A 224 -2.93 -30.83 -23.24
N PRO A 225 -2.54 -30.90 -21.96
CA PRO A 225 -1.79 -29.84 -21.32
C PRO A 225 -0.54 -29.48 -22.13
N PHE A 226 -0.28 -28.20 -22.29
CA PHE A 226 0.92 -27.70 -22.97
C PHE A 226 1.83 -27.06 -21.93
N LYS A 227 2.91 -27.76 -21.55
CA LYS A 227 3.80 -27.35 -20.46
C LYS A 227 3.01 -27.11 -19.15
N ASN A 228 3.03 -25.91 -18.62
CA ASN A 228 2.29 -25.48 -17.43
C ASN A 228 0.83 -25.08 -17.73
N PHE A 229 0.43 -24.96 -19.01
CA PHE A 229 -0.92 -24.57 -19.38
C PHE A 229 -1.85 -25.78 -19.43
N LYS A 230 -2.91 -25.71 -18.63
CA LYS A 230 -4.03 -26.67 -18.64
C LYS A 230 -5.33 -26.05 -19.15
N PHE A 231 -5.40 -24.72 -19.13
CA PHE A 231 -6.60 -23.97 -19.46
C PHE A 231 -6.25 -22.71 -20.25
N ILE A 232 -7.16 -22.26 -21.10
CA ILE A 232 -7.15 -20.95 -21.74
C ILE A 232 -8.34 -20.17 -21.22
N GLN A 233 -8.09 -18.98 -20.70
CA GLN A 233 -9.14 -18.08 -20.25
C GLN A 233 -9.41 -17.04 -21.33
N CYS A 234 -10.61 -17.01 -21.90
CA CYS A 234 -11.01 -16.09 -22.95
C CYS A 234 -11.89 -14.98 -22.41
N PHE A 235 -11.68 -13.76 -22.90
CA PHE A 235 -12.57 -12.63 -22.66
C PHE A 235 -13.67 -12.54 -23.71
N THR A 236 -14.87 -12.16 -23.30
CA THR A 236 -16.01 -11.86 -24.19
C THR A 236 -16.92 -10.80 -23.59
N LYS A 237 -17.67 -10.09 -24.43
CA LYS A 237 -18.81 -9.26 -23.99
C LYS A 237 -20.16 -9.97 -24.11
N ALA A 238 -20.21 -11.06 -24.86
CA ALA A 238 -21.43 -11.76 -25.25
C ALA A 238 -21.29 -13.26 -24.95
N PRO A 239 -21.20 -13.65 -23.66
CA PRO A 239 -20.92 -15.03 -23.25
C PRO A 239 -21.90 -16.04 -23.86
N GLU A 240 -23.11 -15.63 -24.21
CA GLU A 240 -24.10 -16.45 -24.90
C GLU A 240 -23.55 -17.11 -26.18
N TYR A 241 -22.75 -16.40 -26.97
CA TYR A 241 -22.25 -16.89 -28.26
C TYR A 241 -21.20 -17.99 -28.11
N SER A 242 -20.70 -18.25 -26.89
CA SER A 242 -19.85 -19.41 -26.62
C SER A 242 -20.54 -20.73 -26.94
N LYS A 243 -21.88 -20.77 -26.98
CA LYS A 243 -22.66 -21.96 -27.37
C LYS A 243 -22.31 -22.46 -28.79
N ASN A 244 -21.92 -21.53 -29.67
CA ASN A 244 -21.67 -21.80 -31.09
C ASN A 244 -20.19 -21.56 -31.44
N MET A 245 -19.29 -21.63 -30.46
CA MET A 245 -17.87 -21.38 -30.71
C MET A 245 -17.24 -22.46 -31.60
N THR A 246 -16.30 -22.06 -32.43
CA THR A 246 -15.63 -22.96 -33.39
C THR A 246 -14.12 -22.98 -33.25
N ALA A 247 -13.52 -22.02 -32.54
CA ALA A 247 -12.09 -21.96 -32.26
C ALA A 247 -11.80 -21.09 -31.02
N ILE A 248 -10.55 -21.07 -30.58
CA ILE A 248 -10.00 -20.09 -29.65
C ILE A 248 -8.86 -19.34 -30.34
N ALA A 249 -8.86 -18.02 -30.27
CA ALA A 249 -7.83 -17.16 -30.83
C ALA A 249 -7.01 -16.48 -29.72
N LEU A 250 -5.69 -16.61 -29.80
CA LEU A 250 -4.72 -16.00 -28.91
C LEU A 250 -4.04 -14.82 -29.62
N SER A 251 -3.77 -13.75 -28.87
CA SER A 251 -2.84 -12.71 -29.32
C SER A 251 -1.43 -13.28 -29.49
N CYS A 252 -0.62 -12.68 -30.37
CA CYS A 252 0.78 -13.06 -30.55
C CYS A 252 1.60 -12.93 -29.25
N GLU A 253 1.21 -12.00 -28.37
CA GLU A 253 1.86 -11.73 -27.08
C GLU A 253 1.22 -12.51 -25.92
N HIS A 254 0.20 -13.35 -26.16
CA HIS A 254 -0.39 -14.19 -25.12
C HIS A 254 0.66 -15.17 -24.59
N GLU A 255 0.66 -15.45 -23.29
CA GLU A 255 1.71 -16.27 -22.65
C GLU A 255 1.82 -17.66 -23.28
N LEU A 256 0.68 -18.30 -23.55
CA LEU A 256 0.64 -19.57 -24.27
C LEU A 256 1.21 -19.46 -25.71
N SER A 257 1.03 -18.33 -26.39
CA SER A 257 1.62 -18.09 -27.73
C SER A 257 3.14 -17.99 -27.64
N ILE A 258 3.65 -17.22 -26.68
CA ILE A 258 5.09 -17.07 -26.43
C ILE A 258 5.71 -18.43 -26.08
N GLN A 259 5.11 -19.18 -25.16
CA GLN A 259 5.58 -20.53 -24.80
C GLN A 259 5.54 -21.46 -26.02
N TYR A 260 4.52 -21.37 -26.85
CA TYR A 260 4.40 -22.16 -28.07
C TYR A 260 5.52 -21.85 -29.06
N PHE A 261 5.82 -20.57 -29.30
CA PHE A 261 6.91 -20.17 -30.18
C PHE A 261 8.26 -20.69 -29.71
N LEU A 262 8.55 -20.58 -28.41
CA LEU A 262 9.79 -21.07 -27.81
C LEU A 262 9.95 -22.59 -27.97
N GLU A 263 8.90 -23.36 -27.70
CA GLU A 263 8.94 -24.83 -27.76
C GLU A 263 8.98 -25.38 -29.19
N LYS A 264 8.37 -24.67 -30.14
CA LYS A 264 8.37 -25.05 -31.55
C LYS A 264 9.52 -24.44 -32.35
N ASN A 265 10.42 -23.68 -31.70
CA ASN A 265 11.49 -22.91 -32.34
C ASN A 265 11.00 -22.04 -33.50
N ILE A 266 9.85 -21.37 -33.30
CA ILE A 266 9.29 -20.44 -34.28
C ILE A 266 9.94 -19.07 -34.03
N GLU A 267 10.72 -18.58 -34.98
CA GLU A 267 11.23 -17.20 -34.94
C GLU A 267 10.06 -16.22 -35.12
N PHE A 268 9.75 -15.49 -34.05
CA PHE A 268 8.72 -14.44 -34.06
C PHE A 268 9.38 -13.07 -34.01
N ASP A 269 9.27 -12.33 -35.11
CA ASP A 269 9.76 -10.97 -35.24
C ASP A 269 8.71 -9.98 -34.71
N LEU A 270 9.10 -9.16 -33.73
CA LEU A 270 8.25 -8.13 -33.14
C LEU A 270 7.80 -7.08 -34.18
N GLU A 271 8.55 -6.88 -35.27
CA GLU A 271 8.15 -5.96 -36.34
C GLU A 271 6.97 -6.51 -37.17
N LYS A 272 6.76 -7.84 -37.18
CA LYS A 272 5.66 -8.50 -37.92
C LYS A 272 4.39 -8.68 -37.10
N LEU A 273 4.37 -8.18 -35.86
CA LEU A 273 3.30 -8.40 -34.89
C LEU A 273 1.92 -8.01 -35.43
N ASN A 274 1.84 -7.01 -36.31
CA ASN A 274 0.59 -6.49 -36.88
C ASN A 274 0.09 -7.25 -38.13
N SER A 275 0.72 -8.36 -38.51
CA SER A 275 0.31 -9.16 -39.68
C SER A 275 0.39 -10.67 -39.46
N PHE A 276 0.88 -11.11 -38.30
CA PHE A 276 1.14 -12.52 -38.03
C PHE A 276 -0.13 -13.29 -37.67
N TYR A 277 -0.32 -14.46 -38.28
CA TYR A 277 -1.34 -15.42 -37.89
C TYR A 277 -0.84 -16.85 -38.15
N MET A 278 -1.31 -17.80 -37.35
CA MET A 278 -1.05 -19.22 -37.55
C MET A 278 -2.08 -20.12 -36.87
N LYS A 279 -2.29 -21.30 -37.46
CA LYS A 279 -2.96 -22.42 -36.80
C LYS A 279 -1.93 -23.20 -35.96
N THR A 280 -2.28 -23.53 -34.72
CA THR A 280 -1.44 -24.36 -33.85
C THR A 280 -1.87 -25.83 -33.91
N ASP A 281 -1.07 -26.73 -33.31
CA ASP A 281 -1.48 -28.11 -33.04
C ASP A 281 -2.24 -28.28 -31.70
N LEU A 282 -2.56 -27.18 -31.01
CA LEU A 282 -3.28 -27.19 -29.75
C LEU A 282 -4.81 -27.26 -29.97
N LEU A 283 -5.46 -28.05 -29.11
CA LEU A 283 -6.91 -28.18 -29.04
C LEU A 283 -7.41 -27.86 -27.63
N ALA A 284 -8.59 -27.26 -27.53
CA ALA A 284 -9.30 -27.03 -26.28
C ALA A 284 -10.71 -27.64 -26.33
N TYR A 285 -11.24 -27.99 -25.16
CA TYR A 285 -12.64 -28.36 -25.01
C TYR A 285 -13.49 -27.10 -24.91
N ASP A 286 -14.56 -27.04 -25.71
CA ASP A 286 -15.64 -26.07 -25.51
C ASP A 286 -16.44 -26.38 -24.23
N ILE A 287 -17.46 -25.58 -23.93
CA ILE A 287 -18.33 -25.75 -22.76
C ILE A 287 -19.21 -27.02 -22.79
N PHE A 288 -19.30 -27.70 -23.93
CA PHE A 288 -20.04 -28.96 -24.10
C PHE A 288 -19.10 -30.19 -24.19
N GLY A 289 -17.78 -29.98 -24.19
CA GLY A 289 -16.78 -31.03 -24.29
C GLY A 289 -16.36 -31.39 -25.72
N ASN A 290 -16.77 -30.63 -26.74
CA ASN A 290 -16.26 -30.80 -28.10
C ASN A 290 -14.87 -30.18 -28.24
N CYS A 291 -14.04 -30.75 -29.13
CA CYS A 291 -12.70 -30.22 -29.38
C CYS A 291 -12.74 -29.09 -30.41
N VAL A 292 -12.16 -27.94 -30.07
CA VAL A 292 -11.98 -26.80 -30.95
C VAL A 292 -10.50 -26.45 -31.12
N PRO A 293 -10.06 -26.00 -32.31
CA PRO A 293 -8.68 -25.57 -32.55
C PRO A 293 -8.33 -24.27 -31.82
N VAL A 294 -7.05 -24.16 -31.44
CA VAL A 294 -6.45 -22.93 -30.94
C VAL A 294 -5.58 -22.30 -32.03
N ILE A 295 -5.74 -21.00 -32.25
CA ILE A 295 -5.01 -20.23 -33.26
C ILE A 295 -4.30 -19.05 -32.61
N ILE A 296 -3.25 -18.54 -33.25
CA ILE A 296 -2.53 -17.33 -32.84
C ILE A 296 -2.71 -16.29 -33.95
N THR A 297 -3.10 -15.06 -33.61
CA THR A 297 -3.37 -14.02 -34.61
C THR A 297 -3.15 -12.61 -34.07
N TYR A 298 -2.65 -11.72 -34.92
CA TYR A 298 -2.49 -10.29 -34.65
C TYR A 298 -3.82 -9.55 -34.43
N ARG A 299 -4.93 -10.13 -34.90
CA ARG A 299 -6.26 -9.54 -34.76
C ARG A 299 -6.78 -9.57 -33.31
N VAL A 300 -6.17 -10.38 -32.45
CA VAL A 300 -6.41 -10.38 -31.01
C VAL A 300 -5.32 -9.54 -30.35
N TYR A 301 -5.73 -8.49 -29.65
CA TYR A 301 -4.81 -7.62 -28.93
C TYR A 301 -4.57 -8.12 -27.51
N SER A 302 -3.30 -8.16 -27.09
CA SER A 302 -2.88 -8.59 -25.75
C SER A 302 -3.40 -7.71 -24.61
N ASN A 303 -3.73 -6.45 -24.92
CA ASN A 303 -4.28 -5.49 -23.98
C ASN A 303 -5.82 -5.58 -23.85
N VAL A 304 -6.48 -6.45 -24.64
CA VAL A 304 -7.93 -6.70 -24.56
C VAL A 304 -8.21 -8.01 -23.82
N GLY A 305 -8.88 -7.89 -22.66
CA GLY A 305 -9.24 -9.03 -21.84
C GLY A 305 -8.02 -9.75 -21.29
N THR A 306 -7.95 -11.05 -21.58
CA THR A 306 -6.82 -11.93 -21.29
C THR A 306 -5.81 -12.01 -22.44
N GLY A 307 -6.04 -11.32 -23.56
CA GLY A 307 -5.31 -11.56 -24.80
C GLY A 307 -5.70 -12.87 -25.50
N ALA A 308 -6.83 -13.45 -25.11
CA ALA A 308 -7.45 -14.61 -25.73
C ALA A 308 -8.97 -14.41 -25.85
N VAL A 309 -9.57 -14.89 -26.93
CA VAL A 309 -11.01 -14.86 -27.21
C VAL A 309 -11.45 -16.21 -27.78
N TYR A 310 -12.72 -16.59 -27.64
CA TYR A 310 -13.27 -17.64 -28.49
C TYR A 310 -13.75 -17.02 -29.80
N CYS A 311 -13.85 -17.83 -30.84
CA CYS A 311 -14.40 -17.43 -32.14
C CYS A 311 -15.80 -18.03 -32.29
N ALA A 312 -16.81 -17.20 -32.52
CA ALA A 312 -18.17 -17.59 -32.88
C ALA A 312 -18.52 -16.93 -34.22
N PRO A 313 -18.03 -17.49 -35.35
CA PRO A 313 -18.07 -16.85 -36.65
C PRO A 313 -19.49 -16.60 -37.16
N GLN A 314 -20.51 -17.27 -36.65
CA GLN A 314 -21.91 -17.01 -36.99
C GLN A 314 -22.39 -15.63 -36.49
N HIS A 315 -21.72 -15.04 -35.50
CA HIS A 315 -22.13 -13.80 -34.83
C HIS A 315 -21.08 -12.67 -34.92
N SER A 316 -19.93 -12.89 -35.57
CA SER A 316 -18.83 -11.92 -35.65
C SER A 316 -18.06 -12.00 -36.99
N GLU A 317 -18.13 -10.94 -37.80
CA GLU A 317 -17.34 -10.83 -39.05
C GLU A 317 -15.83 -10.87 -38.80
N ASN A 318 -15.36 -10.33 -37.67
CA ASN A 318 -13.95 -10.41 -37.31
C ASN A 318 -13.52 -11.85 -37.02
N ASP A 319 -14.40 -12.65 -36.41
CA ASP A 319 -14.13 -14.06 -36.14
C ASP A 319 -14.11 -14.85 -37.45
N LYS A 320 -15.01 -14.55 -38.40
CA LYS A 320 -14.96 -15.12 -39.76
C LYS A 320 -13.62 -14.84 -40.42
N ALA A 321 -13.17 -13.59 -40.40
CA ALA A 321 -11.89 -13.19 -40.99
C ALA A 321 -10.71 -13.91 -40.31
N MET A 322 -10.69 -14.01 -38.98
CA MET A 322 -9.65 -14.74 -38.23
C MET A 322 -9.56 -16.22 -38.64
N LEU A 323 -10.70 -16.89 -38.83
CA LEU A 323 -10.73 -18.30 -39.25
C LEU A 323 -10.32 -18.47 -40.72
N GLN A 324 -10.73 -17.54 -41.59
CA GLN A 324 -10.34 -17.53 -43.00
C GLN A 324 -8.82 -17.34 -43.18
N ASP A 325 -8.20 -16.43 -42.42
CA ASP A 325 -6.75 -16.18 -42.47
C ASP A 325 -5.95 -17.49 -42.24
N VAL A 326 -6.42 -18.37 -41.35
CA VAL A 326 -5.77 -19.64 -41.01
C VAL A 326 -6.34 -20.86 -41.75
N GLY A 327 -7.25 -20.66 -42.71
CA GLY A 327 -7.87 -21.74 -43.50
C GLY A 327 -8.74 -22.70 -42.69
N LEU A 328 -9.36 -22.24 -41.60
CA LEU A 328 -10.30 -23.03 -40.81
C LEU A 328 -11.72 -22.95 -41.37
N VAL A 329 -12.27 -24.10 -41.76
CA VAL A 329 -13.66 -24.24 -42.21
C VAL A 329 -14.57 -24.48 -41.01
N TYR A 330 -15.73 -23.84 -40.99
CA TYR A 330 -16.76 -24.03 -39.97
C TYR A 330 -18.14 -24.18 -40.62
N SER A 331 -19.05 -24.87 -39.94
CA SER A 331 -20.44 -25.01 -40.39
C SER A 331 -21.27 -23.80 -39.94
N SER A 332 -21.99 -23.20 -40.87
CA SER A 332 -23.01 -22.18 -40.55
C SER A 332 -24.22 -22.85 -39.90
N LEU A 333 -24.85 -22.14 -38.95
CA LEU A 333 -26.14 -22.55 -38.38
C LEU A 333 -27.25 -22.36 -39.42
N LYS A 334 -28.28 -23.20 -39.36
CA LYS A 334 -29.51 -22.99 -40.13
C LYS A 334 -30.33 -21.83 -39.54
N GLU A 335 -31.21 -21.23 -40.33
CA GLU A 335 -32.05 -20.10 -39.89
C GLU A 335 -32.89 -20.46 -38.64
N ASP A 336 -33.51 -21.63 -38.63
CA ASP A 336 -34.33 -22.10 -37.49
C ASP A 336 -33.49 -22.25 -36.20
N GLU A 337 -32.26 -22.77 -36.32
CA GLU A 337 -31.33 -22.95 -35.19
C GLU A 337 -30.83 -21.60 -34.64
N MET A 338 -30.60 -20.62 -35.53
CA MET A 338 -30.26 -19.25 -35.12
C MET A 338 -31.41 -18.60 -34.35
N GLN A 339 -32.64 -18.79 -34.81
CA GLN A 339 -33.81 -18.17 -34.18
C GLN A 339 -34.13 -18.79 -32.81
N GLU A 340 -33.99 -20.11 -32.67
CA GLU A 340 -34.10 -20.80 -31.38
C GLU A 340 -33.01 -20.33 -30.39
N PHE A 341 -31.79 -20.14 -30.87
CA PHE A 341 -30.69 -19.62 -30.06
C PHE A 341 -30.96 -18.19 -29.58
N GLU A 342 -31.40 -17.29 -30.47
CA GLU A 342 -31.73 -15.91 -30.11
C GLU A 342 -32.83 -15.82 -29.04
N ASN A 343 -33.82 -16.72 -29.09
CA ASN A 343 -34.89 -16.80 -28.09
C ASN A 343 -34.41 -17.28 -26.71
N SER A 344 -33.30 -18.03 -26.64
CA SER A 344 -32.78 -18.65 -25.41
C SER A 344 -31.52 -17.98 -24.84
N LYS A 345 -31.00 -16.94 -25.49
CA LYS A 345 -29.70 -16.32 -25.14
C LYS A 345 -29.64 -15.77 -23.71
N GLU A 346 -30.70 -15.12 -23.22
CA GLU A 346 -30.71 -14.52 -21.88
C GLU A 346 -30.68 -15.58 -20.79
N GLU A 347 -31.48 -16.63 -20.96
CA GLU A 347 -31.49 -17.79 -20.06
C GLU A 347 -30.14 -18.51 -20.06
N TYR A 348 -29.53 -18.65 -21.24
CA TYR A 348 -28.22 -19.27 -21.37
C TYR A 348 -27.11 -18.45 -20.68
N THR A 349 -27.08 -17.13 -20.89
CA THR A 349 -26.14 -16.23 -20.19
C THR A 349 -26.33 -16.29 -18.68
N LYS A 350 -27.57 -16.28 -18.20
CA LYS A 350 -27.87 -16.46 -16.77
C LYS A 350 -27.35 -17.80 -16.25
N SER A 351 -27.56 -18.89 -17.00
CA SER A 351 -27.04 -20.22 -16.65
C SER A 351 -25.50 -20.25 -16.55
N LEU A 352 -24.81 -19.61 -17.50
CA LEU A 352 -23.34 -19.52 -17.48
C LEU A 352 -22.84 -18.77 -16.24
N ILE A 353 -23.50 -17.69 -15.86
CA ILE A 353 -23.16 -16.88 -14.68
C ILE A 353 -23.44 -17.66 -13.39
N ASP A 354 -24.63 -18.26 -13.26
CA ASP A 354 -25.05 -19.01 -12.08
C ASP A 354 -24.16 -20.23 -11.83
N LYS A 355 -23.72 -20.91 -12.89
CA LYS A 355 -22.76 -22.01 -12.84
C LYS A 355 -21.30 -21.57 -12.70
N LYS A 356 -21.03 -20.26 -12.66
CA LYS A 356 -19.67 -19.66 -12.61
C LYS A 356 -18.78 -20.05 -13.79
N LEU A 357 -19.39 -20.35 -14.95
CA LEU A 357 -18.68 -20.61 -16.21
C LEU A 357 -18.34 -19.29 -16.94
N ALA A 358 -19.16 -18.25 -16.73
CA ALA A 358 -18.88 -16.89 -17.16
C ALA A 358 -18.63 -16.01 -15.92
N ILE A 359 -17.37 -15.65 -15.68
CA ILE A 359 -16.96 -14.85 -14.52
C ILE A 359 -16.87 -13.37 -14.94
N PRO A 360 -17.53 -12.41 -14.27
CA PRO A 360 -17.42 -10.99 -14.62
C PRO A 360 -15.97 -10.52 -14.70
N TYR A 361 -15.60 -9.94 -15.84
CA TYR A 361 -14.27 -9.41 -16.09
C TYR A 361 -14.24 -7.90 -15.87
N VAL A 362 -13.34 -7.48 -14.97
CA VAL A 362 -13.13 -6.06 -14.72
C VAL A 362 -12.04 -5.51 -15.61
N SER A 363 -12.31 -4.31 -16.14
CA SER A 363 -11.53 -3.53 -17.11
C SER A 363 -10.06 -3.93 -17.32
N ASN A 364 -9.59 -3.74 -18.55
CA ASN A 364 -8.17 -3.94 -18.91
C ASN A 364 -7.19 -2.98 -18.22
N LYS A 365 -7.70 -1.99 -17.49
CA LYS A 365 -6.89 -0.99 -16.80
C LYS A 365 -6.15 -1.60 -15.61
N LEU A 366 -6.83 -2.45 -14.83
CA LEU A 366 -6.19 -3.16 -13.74
C LEU A 366 -5.35 -4.31 -14.30
N LYS A 367 -4.07 -4.34 -13.93
CA LYS A 367 -3.14 -5.40 -14.28
C LYS A 367 -2.82 -6.20 -13.02
N ASN A 368 -2.37 -7.44 -13.21
CA ASN A 368 -1.86 -8.23 -12.10
C ASN A 368 -0.58 -7.59 -11.55
N TRP A 369 -0.39 -7.69 -10.25
CA TRP A 369 0.70 -6.99 -9.57
C TRP A 369 1.98 -7.80 -9.70
N SER A 370 2.96 -7.27 -10.43
CA SER A 370 4.30 -7.84 -10.47
C SER A 370 4.97 -7.61 -9.10
N ILE A 371 5.23 -8.70 -8.39
CA ILE A 371 5.79 -8.71 -7.04
C ILE A 371 7.30 -9.01 -7.02
N SER A 372 7.92 -9.43 -8.13
CA SER A 372 9.37 -9.65 -8.20
C SER A 372 10.18 -8.38 -8.35
N ARG A 373 11.31 -8.28 -7.67
CA ARG A 373 12.31 -7.21 -7.82
C ARG A 373 13.71 -7.82 -7.91
N GLN A 374 14.52 -7.32 -8.86
CA GLN A 374 15.90 -7.76 -9.09
C GLN A 374 16.85 -6.95 -8.19
N ARG A 375 16.76 -7.18 -6.87
CA ARG A 375 17.41 -6.38 -5.82
C ARG A 375 18.09 -7.21 -4.76
N VAL A 376 19.05 -6.60 -4.08
CA VAL A 376 19.68 -7.20 -2.90
C VAL A 376 18.85 -6.90 -1.65
N TRP A 377 18.30 -5.68 -1.53
CA TRP A 377 17.60 -5.21 -0.33
C TRP A 377 16.07 -5.30 -0.42
N GLY A 378 15.53 -6.50 -0.16
CA GLY A 378 14.10 -6.79 -0.09
C GLY A 378 13.84 -8.14 0.58
N CYS A 379 12.58 -8.42 0.90
CA CYS A 379 12.18 -9.74 1.41
C CYS A 379 12.47 -10.82 0.35
N PRO A 380 13.35 -11.81 0.59
CA PRO A 380 13.65 -12.84 -0.40
C PRO A 380 12.42 -13.69 -0.71
N ILE A 381 12.19 -14.00 -2.00
CA ILE A 381 11.12 -14.90 -2.39
C ILE A 381 11.46 -16.31 -1.88
N PRO A 382 10.56 -16.99 -1.13
CA PRO A 382 10.89 -18.20 -0.39
C PRO A 382 10.88 -19.46 -1.26
N VAL A 383 11.42 -19.40 -2.48
CA VAL A 383 11.37 -20.50 -3.46
C VAL A 383 12.77 -21.00 -3.78
N ALA A 384 12.93 -22.31 -3.91
CA ALA A 384 14.07 -22.94 -4.55
C ALA A 384 13.61 -23.91 -5.66
N TYR A 385 14.20 -23.77 -6.85
CA TYR A 385 13.93 -24.56 -8.03
C TYR A 385 14.65 -25.91 -7.96
N CYS A 386 13.90 -26.99 -7.88
CA CYS A 386 14.46 -28.33 -7.72
C CYS A 386 14.97 -28.87 -9.05
N SER A 387 16.17 -29.47 -9.05
CA SER A 387 16.72 -30.14 -10.23
C SER A 387 15.90 -31.38 -10.65
N ASN A 388 15.13 -31.96 -9.72
CA ASN A 388 14.16 -32.99 -10.03
C ASN A 388 12.87 -32.37 -10.61
N LYS A 389 12.60 -32.67 -11.89
CA LYS A 389 11.46 -32.15 -12.65
C LYS A 389 10.10 -32.50 -12.04
N ASP A 390 9.98 -33.65 -11.37
CA ASP A 390 8.72 -34.07 -10.74
C ASP A 390 8.41 -33.27 -9.47
N CYS A 391 9.46 -32.70 -8.84
CA CYS A 391 9.32 -31.88 -7.64
C CYS A 391 9.05 -30.40 -7.97
N ASN A 392 9.56 -29.91 -9.12
CA ASN A 392 9.50 -28.53 -9.61
C ASN A 392 10.11 -27.48 -8.66
N LEU A 393 9.49 -27.21 -7.52
CA LEU A 393 10.00 -26.28 -6.50
C LEU A 393 9.74 -26.73 -5.06
N THR A 394 10.53 -26.17 -4.14
CA THR A 394 10.36 -26.30 -2.69
C THR A 394 10.40 -24.92 -2.03
N PHE A 395 9.72 -24.79 -0.89
CA PHE A 395 9.74 -23.56 -0.11
C PHE A 395 10.87 -23.53 0.91
N ILE A 396 11.45 -22.34 1.07
CA ILE A 396 12.51 -22.06 2.03
C ILE A 396 12.08 -20.90 2.93
N TYR A 397 11.95 -21.22 4.21
CA TYR A 397 11.83 -20.25 5.27
C TYR A 397 13.15 -20.20 6.01
N ARG A 398 13.38 -19.11 6.72
CA ARG A 398 14.26 -19.14 7.88
C ARG A 398 15.76 -19.32 7.65
N ASP A 399 16.25 -19.20 6.41
CA ASP A 399 17.68 -19.38 6.18
C ASP A 399 18.49 -18.11 6.47
N LYS A 400 18.98 -18.01 7.71
CA LYS A 400 19.85 -16.91 8.15
C LYS A 400 21.16 -16.86 7.34
N ASN A 401 21.70 -17.99 6.91
CA ASN A 401 22.95 -18.03 6.14
C ASN A 401 22.72 -17.45 4.74
N ILE A 402 21.61 -17.83 4.09
CA ILE A 402 21.21 -17.26 2.80
C ILE A 402 21.05 -15.75 2.92
N ASN A 403 20.33 -15.29 3.95
CA ASN A 403 20.11 -13.85 4.16
C ASN A 403 21.41 -13.09 4.40
N LEU A 404 22.33 -13.65 5.19
CA LEU A 404 23.64 -13.05 5.43
C LEU A 404 24.49 -12.97 4.16
N GLU A 405 24.51 -14.02 3.34
CA GLU A 405 25.24 -14.02 2.06
C GLU A 405 24.67 -13.01 1.08
N ARG A 406 23.33 -12.85 1.04
CA ARG A 406 22.66 -11.83 0.22
C ARG A 406 23.10 -10.42 0.61
N ILE A 407 23.07 -10.09 1.91
CA ILE A 407 23.36 -8.74 2.41
C ILE A 407 24.84 -8.36 2.23
N LYS A 408 25.74 -9.32 1.97
CA LYS A 408 27.15 -9.06 1.63
C LYS A 408 27.34 -8.54 0.20
N GLN A 409 26.39 -8.77 -0.71
CA GLN A 409 26.54 -8.42 -2.12
C GLN A 409 26.24 -6.95 -2.37
N ASN A 410 26.99 -6.33 -3.28
CA ASN A 410 26.79 -4.92 -3.63
C ASN A 410 25.82 -4.76 -4.81
N SER A 411 25.57 -5.84 -5.56
CA SER A 411 24.64 -5.83 -6.69
C SER A 411 23.87 -7.15 -6.85
N PHE A 412 22.73 -7.07 -7.53
CA PHE A 412 21.94 -8.25 -7.88
C PHE A 412 22.71 -9.21 -8.80
N GLN A 413 23.56 -8.69 -9.70
CA GLN A 413 24.37 -9.52 -10.59
C GLN A 413 25.41 -10.36 -9.81
N GLU A 414 26.02 -9.80 -8.78
CA GLU A 414 26.92 -10.54 -7.88
C GLU A 414 26.16 -11.61 -7.12
N LEU A 415 24.97 -11.29 -6.62
CA LEU A 415 24.10 -12.24 -5.94
C LEU A 415 23.77 -13.46 -6.83
N VAL A 416 23.37 -13.23 -8.08
CA VAL A 416 23.05 -14.31 -9.02
C VAL A 416 24.24 -15.23 -9.26
N LYS A 417 25.47 -14.69 -9.29
CA LYS A 417 26.70 -15.48 -9.50
C LYS A 417 27.03 -16.44 -8.36
N LEU A 418 26.51 -16.20 -7.15
CA LEU A 418 26.72 -17.11 -6.02
C LEU A 418 26.09 -18.49 -6.26
N ASN A 419 25.10 -18.58 -7.15
CA ASN A 419 24.40 -19.81 -7.51
C ASN A 419 23.97 -20.63 -6.27
N MET A 420 23.37 -19.92 -5.31
CA MET A 420 23.05 -20.45 -4.00
C MET A 420 22.06 -21.61 -4.14
N HIS A 421 22.29 -22.67 -3.38
CA HIS A 421 21.47 -23.88 -3.43
C HIS A 421 21.28 -24.50 -2.04
N ILE A 422 20.25 -25.33 -1.93
CA ILE A 422 19.93 -26.17 -0.77
C ILE A 422 19.60 -27.60 -1.24
N TYR A 423 19.41 -28.50 -0.28
CA TYR A 423 18.81 -29.80 -0.56
C TYR A 423 17.29 -29.73 -0.41
N CYS A 424 16.57 -30.20 -1.43
CA CYS A 424 15.11 -30.16 -1.47
C CYS A 424 14.50 -31.00 -0.35
N LYS A 425 13.63 -30.40 0.47
CA LYS A 425 12.96 -31.09 1.59
C LYS A 425 12.07 -32.27 1.15
N LYS A 426 11.62 -32.27 -0.12
CA LYS A 426 10.71 -33.30 -0.66
C LYS A 426 11.42 -34.51 -1.26
N CYS A 427 12.53 -34.30 -1.98
CA CYS A 427 13.20 -35.36 -2.75
C CYS A 427 14.72 -35.39 -2.60
N ASN A 428 15.29 -34.56 -1.72
CA ASN A 428 16.72 -34.45 -1.42
C ASN A 428 17.64 -34.09 -2.61
N SER A 429 17.08 -33.78 -3.78
CA SER A 429 17.85 -33.27 -4.93
C SER A 429 18.29 -31.82 -4.69
N ILE A 430 19.32 -31.37 -5.41
CA ILE A 430 19.78 -29.98 -5.37
C ILE A 430 18.63 -29.06 -5.80
N ALA A 431 18.42 -27.97 -5.07
CA ALA A 431 17.47 -26.93 -5.42
C ALA A 431 18.13 -25.55 -5.37
N TYR A 432 18.05 -24.80 -6.47
CA TYR A 432 18.66 -23.48 -6.62
C TYR A 432 17.71 -22.38 -6.13
N ILE A 433 18.21 -21.49 -5.30
CA ILE A 433 17.39 -20.48 -4.61
C ILE A 433 16.97 -19.36 -5.57
N GLU A 434 15.74 -18.89 -5.44
CA GLU A 434 15.26 -17.69 -6.12
C GLU A 434 16.06 -16.46 -5.67
N ASN A 435 16.66 -15.77 -6.63
CA ASN A 435 17.51 -14.63 -6.34
C ASN A 435 16.68 -13.35 -6.16
N GLU A 436 15.49 -13.28 -6.75
CA GLU A 436 14.62 -12.12 -6.66
C GLU A 436 14.05 -11.89 -5.24
N THR A 437 13.69 -10.64 -4.96
CA THR A 437 12.99 -10.23 -3.73
C THR A 437 11.56 -9.81 -4.05
N LEU A 438 10.71 -9.77 -3.03
CA LEU A 438 9.37 -9.22 -3.10
C LEU A 438 9.40 -7.68 -3.16
N ASP A 439 8.38 -7.11 -3.79
CA ASP A 439 8.06 -5.69 -3.76
C ASP A 439 7.76 -5.24 -2.32
N THR A 440 8.21 -4.04 -1.92
CA THR A 440 8.02 -3.54 -0.56
C THR A 440 6.56 -3.39 -0.17
N PHE A 441 5.69 -3.14 -1.16
CA PHE A 441 4.25 -3.10 -0.91
C PHE A 441 3.69 -4.45 -0.42
N PHE A 442 4.35 -5.56 -0.72
CA PHE A 442 3.96 -6.88 -0.21
C PHE A 442 4.17 -6.97 1.30
N ASP A 443 5.28 -6.43 1.80
CA ASP A 443 5.54 -6.33 3.23
C ASP A 443 4.56 -5.37 3.92
N SER A 444 4.24 -4.24 3.29
CA SER A 444 3.34 -3.24 3.88
C SER A 444 1.86 -3.64 3.86
N CYS A 445 1.46 -4.71 3.18
CA CYS A 445 0.05 -5.09 3.06
C CYS A 445 -0.54 -5.74 4.32
N TRP A 446 0.24 -6.08 5.35
CA TRP A 446 -0.25 -6.82 6.52
C TRP A 446 0.31 -6.35 7.88
N TYR A 447 1.19 -5.34 7.91
CA TYR A 447 1.85 -4.87 9.15
C TYR A 447 0.89 -4.51 10.30
N TYR A 448 -0.30 -4.00 9.98
CA TYR A 448 -1.34 -3.68 10.95
C TYR A 448 -1.88 -4.93 11.68
N MET A 449 -1.80 -6.11 11.08
CA MET A 449 -2.09 -7.38 11.76
C MET A 449 -1.01 -7.70 12.79
N ALA A 450 0.26 -7.46 12.48
CA ALA A 450 1.36 -7.68 13.42
C ALA A 450 1.25 -6.74 14.64
N TYR A 451 0.78 -5.50 14.44
CA TYR A 451 0.51 -4.59 15.54
C TYR A 451 -0.57 -5.07 16.48
N THR A 452 -1.65 -5.66 15.96
CA THR A 452 -2.75 -6.16 16.79
C THR A 452 -2.42 -7.52 17.39
N ASN A 453 -1.70 -8.37 16.67
CA ASN A 453 -1.19 -9.67 17.13
C ASN A 453 0.34 -9.81 16.93
N PRO A 454 1.16 -9.42 17.93
CA PRO A 454 2.62 -9.53 17.86
C PRO A 454 3.14 -10.97 17.77
N LYS A 455 2.31 -11.98 18.07
CA LYS A 455 2.69 -13.39 17.91
C LYS A 455 2.99 -13.75 16.46
N LEU A 456 2.40 -13.02 15.50
CA LEU A 456 2.69 -13.17 14.08
C LEU A 456 4.17 -12.93 13.73
N ILE A 457 4.92 -12.26 14.59
CA ILE A 457 6.35 -12.00 14.42
C ILE A 457 7.18 -12.55 15.58
N SER A 458 6.65 -13.53 16.32
CA SER A 458 7.35 -14.17 17.44
C SER A 458 8.50 -15.05 16.96
N GLU A 459 9.66 -14.95 17.59
CA GLU A 459 10.81 -15.83 17.35
C GLU A 459 10.56 -17.28 17.80
N GLU A 460 9.68 -17.45 18.78
CA GLU A 460 9.43 -18.73 19.45
C GLU A 460 8.57 -19.67 18.61
N LEU A 461 7.72 -19.10 17.74
CA LEU A 461 6.78 -19.88 16.94
C LEU A 461 7.44 -20.43 15.66
N ASN A 462 7.10 -21.67 15.34
CA ASN A 462 7.43 -22.30 14.06
C ASN A 462 6.44 -21.87 12.95
N GLU A 463 6.69 -22.33 11.73
CA GLU A 463 5.93 -21.93 10.54
C GLU A 463 4.45 -22.36 10.61
N GLU A 464 4.16 -23.56 11.13
CA GLU A 464 2.79 -24.06 11.28
C GLU A 464 2.01 -23.28 12.37
N GLU A 465 2.67 -22.98 13.48
CA GLU A 465 2.10 -22.17 14.56
C GLU A 465 1.81 -20.75 14.10
N ILE A 466 2.67 -20.15 13.28
CA ILE A 466 2.41 -18.85 12.65
C ILE A 466 1.19 -18.92 11.74
N MET A 467 1.06 -19.96 10.91
CA MET A 467 -0.14 -20.13 10.07
C MET A 467 -1.43 -20.22 10.92
N GLN A 468 -1.37 -20.91 12.06
CA GLN A 468 -2.50 -20.96 13.00
C GLN A 468 -2.79 -19.58 13.61
N GLU A 469 -1.78 -18.81 13.98
CA GLU A 469 -1.95 -17.45 14.50
C GLU A 469 -2.49 -16.48 13.44
N ILE A 470 -2.10 -16.63 12.17
CA ILE A 470 -2.72 -15.91 11.05
C ILE A 470 -4.21 -16.22 11.00
N GLN A 471 -4.57 -17.50 11.00
CA GLN A 471 -5.98 -17.93 10.96
C GLN A 471 -6.78 -17.40 12.15
N LYS A 472 -6.21 -17.47 13.37
CA LYS A 472 -6.84 -16.91 14.58
C LYS A 472 -7.05 -15.40 14.47
N THR A 473 -6.06 -14.68 13.94
CA THR A 473 -6.13 -13.22 13.74
C THR A 473 -7.28 -12.86 12.78
N LEU A 474 -7.46 -13.63 11.70
CA LEU A 474 -8.55 -13.43 10.74
C LEU A 474 -9.94 -13.79 11.30
N ASN A 475 -9.99 -14.70 12.29
CA ASN A 475 -11.24 -15.09 12.96
C ASN A 475 -11.77 -14.00 13.91
N VAL A 476 -10.86 -13.24 14.53
CA VAL A 476 -11.21 -12.12 15.40
C VAL A 476 -11.30 -10.81 14.62
N ASN A 477 -11.71 -9.72 15.27
CA ASN A 477 -11.67 -8.40 14.64
C ASN A 477 -10.22 -7.88 14.57
N TYR A 478 -9.57 -8.09 13.42
CA TYR A 478 -8.24 -7.56 13.07
C TYR A 478 -8.29 -6.21 12.33
N GLN A 479 -9.49 -5.76 11.95
CA GLN A 479 -9.62 -4.53 11.18
C GLN A 479 -9.17 -3.35 12.03
N VAL A 480 -8.37 -2.48 11.40
CA VAL A 480 -7.97 -1.20 11.99
C VAL A 480 -9.19 -0.30 12.10
N ASP A 481 -9.44 0.23 13.30
CA ASP A 481 -10.57 1.13 13.50
C ASP A 481 -10.34 2.47 12.81
N TYR A 482 -9.18 3.09 13.03
CA TYR A 482 -8.79 4.34 12.38
C TYR A 482 -7.42 4.22 11.72
N TYR A 483 -7.41 4.30 10.39
CA TYR A 483 -6.20 4.30 9.58
C TYR A 483 -5.90 5.70 9.05
N ILE A 484 -4.71 6.24 9.33
CA ILE A 484 -4.35 7.64 9.00
C ILE A 484 -3.16 7.65 8.04
N GLY A 485 -3.32 8.32 6.90
CA GLY A 485 -2.28 8.35 5.89
C GLY A 485 -2.52 9.31 4.74
N GLY A 486 -1.55 9.40 3.84
CA GLY A 486 -1.64 10.27 2.68
C GLY A 486 -2.59 9.72 1.61
N ILE A 487 -3.30 10.60 0.89
CA ILE A 487 -4.19 10.21 -0.23
C ILE A 487 -3.40 9.64 -1.43
N GLU A 488 -2.11 9.93 -1.53
CA GLU A 488 -1.22 9.42 -2.60
C GLU A 488 -1.12 7.89 -2.62
N HIS A 489 -1.45 7.22 -1.53
CA HIS A 489 -1.40 5.77 -1.39
C HIS A 489 -2.73 5.09 -1.72
N ALA A 490 -3.72 5.84 -2.24
CA ALA A 490 -5.05 5.35 -2.59
C ALA A 490 -5.07 4.17 -3.56
N ASN A 491 -4.26 4.23 -4.62
CA ASN A 491 -4.24 3.22 -5.70
C ASN A 491 -3.14 2.15 -5.54
N LEU A 492 -2.32 2.29 -4.51
CA LEU A 492 -1.19 1.41 -4.22
C LEU A 492 -1.48 0.69 -2.91
N HIS A 493 -0.75 1.02 -1.84
CA HIS A 493 -0.84 0.41 -0.52
C HIS A 493 -2.27 0.16 -0.02
N LEU A 494 -3.17 1.15 -0.11
CA LEU A 494 -4.56 0.98 0.38
C LEU A 494 -5.34 -0.05 -0.44
N LEU A 495 -5.14 -0.06 -1.75
CA LEU A 495 -5.80 -1.00 -2.66
C LEU A 495 -5.19 -2.40 -2.55
N TYR A 496 -3.86 -2.49 -2.54
CA TYR A 496 -3.14 -3.75 -2.37
C TYR A 496 -3.45 -4.39 -1.01
N SER A 497 -3.54 -3.61 0.08
CA SER A 497 -3.91 -4.15 1.40
C SER A 497 -5.29 -4.81 1.38
N CYS A 498 -6.27 -4.24 0.66
CA CYS A 498 -7.58 -4.87 0.47
C CYS A 498 -7.49 -6.17 -0.32
N PHE A 499 -6.80 -6.17 -1.47
CA PHE A 499 -6.63 -7.38 -2.27
C PHE A 499 -5.89 -8.49 -1.51
N TYR A 500 -4.86 -8.11 -0.77
CA TYR A 500 -4.07 -9.01 0.05
C TYR A 500 -4.93 -9.64 1.15
N MET A 501 -5.73 -8.85 1.88
CA MET A 501 -6.61 -9.39 2.92
C MET A 501 -7.69 -10.30 2.37
N LYS A 502 -8.31 -9.93 1.23
CA LYS A 502 -9.27 -10.78 0.57
C LYS A 502 -8.65 -12.12 0.16
N ALA A 503 -7.47 -12.09 -0.45
CA ALA A 503 -6.71 -13.28 -0.82
C ALA A 503 -6.38 -14.14 0.41
N LEU A 504 -5.99 -13.50 1.52
CA LEU A 504 -5.61 -14.20 2.73
C LEU A 504 -6.81 -14.90 3.37
N HIS A 505 -7.98 -14.25 3.38
CA HIS A 505 -9.23 -14.88 3.77
C HIS A 505 -9.60 -16.08 2.88
N GLU A 506 -9.38 -16.00 1.57
CA GLU A 506 -9.61 -17.14 0.67
C GLU A 506 -8.71 -18.33 1.02
N CYS A 507 -7.45 -18.08 1.39
CA CYS A 507 -6.52 -19.14 1.81
C CYS A 507 -7.02 -19.96 3.00
N PHE A 508 -7.91 -19.41 3.81
CA PHE A 508 -8.56 -20.08 4.94
C PHE A 508 -10.05 -20.37 4.72
N ASN A 509 -10.55 -20.28 3.47
CA ASN A 509 -11.95 -20.50 3.10
C ASN A 509 -12.95 -19.56 3.80
N GLN A 510 -12.56 -18.31 4.05
CA GLN A 510 -13.36 -17.29 4.75
C GLN A 510 -13.86 -16.19 3.82
N THR A 511 -14.56 -16.54 2.74
CA THR A 511 -14.86 -15.60 1.65
C THR A 511 -15.87 -14.50 1.98
N ASP A 512 -16.67 -14.68 3.04
CA ASP A 512 -17.73 -13.75 3.45
C ASP A 512 -17.27 -12.68 4.46
N LYS A 513 -16.00 -12.73 4.88
CA LYS A 513 -15.40 -11.75 5.79
C LYS A 513 -15.18 -10.40 5.08
N TYR A 514 -14.78 -9.41 5.87
CA TYR A 514 -14.47 -8.08 5.38
C TYR A 514 -13.41 -8.14 4.27
N PHE A 515 -13.64 -7.40 3.19
CA PHE A 515 -12.71 -7.34 2.06
C PHE A 515 -11.49 -6.48 2.39
N CYS A 516 -11.68 -5.38 3.13
CA CYS A 516 -10.64 -4.43 3.46
C CYS A 516 -10.32 -4.42 4.96
N PRO A 517 -9.03 -4.21 5.32
CA PRO A 517 -8.59 -4.19 6.72
C PRO A 517 -8.94 -2.90 7.48
N PHE A 518 -9.46 -1.86 6.83
CA PHE A 518 -9.62 -0.53 7.43
C PHE A 518 -11.10 -0.16 7.57
N LYS A 519 -11.58 0.05 8.79
CA LYS A 519 -12.96 0.51 9.03
C LYS A 519 -13.13 1.98 8.64
N HIS A 520 -12.23 2.83 9.12
CA HIS A 520 -12.16 4.25 8.77
C HIS A 520 -10.79 4.61 8.21
N ILE A 521 -10.77 5.39 7.13
CA ILE A 521 -9.55 5.93 6.54
C ILE A 521 -9.61 7.46 6.59
N ILE A 522 -8.61 8.05 7.24
CA ILE A 522 -8.42 9.48 7.33
C ILE A 522 -7.27 9.86 6.40
N ASN A 523 -7.61 10.43 5.25
CA ASN A 523 -6.62 10.87 4.28
C ASN A 523 -6.18 12.31 4.57
N GLN A 524 -4.94 12.51 4.99
CA GLN A 524 -4.39 13.85 5.12
C GLN A 524 -4.03 14.47 3.77
N GLY A 525 -4.22 15.78 3.66
CA GLY A 525 -3.76 16.56 2.51
C GLY A 525 -2.27 16.86 2.57
N VAL A 526 -1.70 17.29 1.45
CA VAL A 526 -0.25 17.42 1.27
C VAL A 526 0.24 18.82 1.67
N ILE A 527 1.41 18.91 2.29
CA ILE A 527 2.09 20.21 2.50
C ILE A 527 3.03 20.48 1.33
N LEU A 528 2.84 21.61 0.67
CA LEU A 528 3.63 22.05 -0.47
C LEU A 528 4.67 23.08 -0.05
N LYS A 529 5.81 23.10 -0.74
CA LYS A 529 6.82 24.17 -0.64
C LYS A 529 7.53 24.34 -1.97
N GLU A 530 7.92 25.57 -2.24
CA GLU A 530 8.77 25.92 -3.38
C GLU A 530 10.03 25.04 -3.41
N SER A 531 10.49 24.74 -4.62
CA SER A 531 11.73 24.02 -4.86
C SER A 531 12.61 24.83 -5.82
N TYR A 532 13.89 24.50 -5.85
CA TYR A 532 14.89 25.28 -6.55
C TYR A 532 15.73 24.36 -7.43
N LYS A 533 16.05 24.82 -8.64
CA LYS A 533 16.91 24.09 -9.58
C LYS A 533 18.04 24.97 -10.11
N ASN A 534 19.16 24.35 -10.47
CA ASN A 534 20.23 24.97 -11.24
C ASN A 534 19.99 24.84 -12.76
N ASN A 535 20.86 25.45 -13.58
CA ASN A 535 20.85 25.35 -15.05
C ASN A 535 20.94 23.92 -15.61
N ASN A 536 21.49 22.99 -14.83
CA ASN A 536 21.58 21.58 -15.21
C ASN A 536 20.29 20.82 -14.88
N GLY A 537 19.25 21.49 -14.41
CA GLY A 537 17.96 20.89 -14.05
C GLY A 537 17.98 20.08 -12.74
N GLN A 538 19.06 20.17 -11.97
CA GLN A 538 19.23 19.47 -10.69
C GLN A 538 18.59 20.27 -9.56
N TYR A 539 17.92 19.57 -8.64
CA TYR A 539 17.40 20.20 -7.42
C TYR A 539 18.54 20.66 -6.51
N ILE A 540 18.40 21.87 -5.95
CA ILE A 540 19.35 22.48 -5.02
C ILE A 540 18.62 22.97 -3.76
N THR A 541 19.37 23.20 -2.67
CA THR A 541 18.79 23.75 -1.44
C THR A 541 18.44 25.23 -1.61
N TYR A 542 17.60 25.77 -0.72
CA TYR A 542 17.31 27.20 -0.70
C TYR A 542 18.55 28.06 -0.41
N GLU A 543 19.46 27.57 0.42
CA GLU A 543 20.72 28.26 0.74
C GLU A 543 21.64 28.32 -0.48
N ASP A 544 21.77 27.22 -1.23
CA ASP A 544 22.55 27.19 -2.46
C ASP A 544 21.91 28.06 -3.54
N TYR A 545 20.58 28.04 -3.66
CA TYR A 545 19.84 28.93 -4.54
C TYR A 545 20.13 30.40 -4.23
N LYS A 546 20.09 30.82 -2.96
CA LYS A 546 20.42 32.20 -2.57
C LYS A 546 21.83 32.59 -3.00
N LYS A 547 22.81 31.76 -2.65
CA LYS A 547 24.23 32.00 -2.98
C LYS A 547 24.44 32.09 -4.50
N GLN A 548 23.88 31.15 -5.27
CA GLN A 548 24.05 31.12 -6.73
C GLN A 548 23.29 32.25 -7.42
N LYS A 549 22.10 32.63 -6.93
CA LYS A 549 21.33 33.75 -7.48
C LYS A 549 22.06 35.09 -7.33
N GLU A 550 22.80 35.29 -6.23
CA GLU A 550 23.62 36.48 -6.04
C GLU A 550 24.81 36.53 -7.01
N ILE A 551 25.36 35.37 -7.38
CA ILE A 551 26.50 35.25 -8.31
C ILE A 551 26.04 35.36 -9.78
N ASP A 552 25.04 34.58 -10.18
CA ASP A 552 24.45 34.59 -11.51
C ASP A 552 22.94 34.33 -11.42
N PRO A 553 22.11 35.39 -11.52
CA PRO A 553 20.66 35.28 -11.43
C PRO A 553 20.01 34.37 -12.50
N LYS A 554 20.69 34.13 -13.63
CA LYS A 554 20.19 33.26 -14.71
C LYS A 554 20.60 31.80 -14.52
N SER A 555 21.42 31.50 -13.50
CA SER A 555 21.94 30.15 -13.24
C SER A 555 21.00 29.24 -12.44
N VAL A 556 19.93 29.81 -11.90
CA VAL A 556 19.01 29.13 -10.99
C VAL A 556 17.56 29.55 -11.19
N TYR A 557 16.64 28.63 -10.91
CA TYR A 557 15.20 28.79 -11.12
C TYR A 557 14.42 28.40 -9.87
N VAL A 558 13.37 29.17 -9.58
CA VAL A 558 12.33 28.80 -8.59
C VAL A 558 11.23 28.08 -9.33
N LEU A 559 10.82 26.93 -8.81
CA LEU A 559 9.65 26.20 -9.31
C LEU A 559 8.42 26.50 -8.45
N PRO A 560 7.20 26.34 -9.01
CA PRO A 560 5.96 26.41 -8.25
C PRO A 560 5.99 25.46 -7.04
N ALA A 561 5.24 25.82 -5.98
CA ALA A 561 5.16 25.01 -4.78
C ALA A 561 4.71 23.58 -5.11
N GLU A 562 5.53 22.62 -4.70
CA GLU A 562 5.31 21.21 -4.97
C GLU A 562 5.41 20.36 -3.71
N LYS A 563 4.99 19.09 -3.78
CA LYS A 563 5.04 18.17 -2.64
C LYS A 563 6.46 18.11 -2.08
N MET A 564 6.58 18.26 -0.76
CA MET A 564 7.85 18.09 -0.07
C MET A 564 8.40 16.68 -0.25
N SER A 565 9.65 16.57 -0.67
CA SER A 565 10.37 15.29 -0.73
C SER A 565 11.87 15.50 -0.64
N LYS A 566 12.58 14.52 -0.06
CA LYS A 566 14.04 14.57 0.10
C LYS A 566 14.75 14.75 -1.25
N SER A 567 14.27 14.10 -2.31
CA SER A 567 14.85 14.20 -3.66
C SER A 567 14.72 15.59 -4.30
N LYS A 568 13.76 16.40 -3.83
CA LYS A 568 13.53 17.77 -4.32
C LYS A 568 14.21 18.84 -3.45
N LEU A 569 14.85 18.42 -2.35
CA LEU A 569 15.52 19.30 -1.39
C LEU A 569 14.65 20.44 -0.84
N ASN A 570 13.32 20.28 -0.86
CA ASN A 570 12.34 21.27 -0.40
C ASN A 570 11.66 20.89 0.93
N THR A 571 12.17 19.88 1.64
CA THR A 571 11.63 19.45 2.94
C THR A 571 12.03 20.38 4.07
N ILE A 572 11.18 20.50 5.08
CA ILE A 572 11.55 21.13 6.35
C ILE A 572 11.85 20.03 7.37
N ASN A 573 13.10 20.01 7.86
CA ASN A 573 13.56 19.06 8.86
C ASN A 573 12.95 19.39 10.22
N VAL A 574 12.43 18.35 10.90
CA VAL A 574 11.84 18.47 12.23
C VAL A 574 12.81 19.01 13.27
N ASN A 575 14.08 18.59 13.21
CA ASN A 575 15.08 19.01 14.19
C ASN A 575 15.33 20.53 14.16
N ASP A 576 15.28 21.13 12.97
CA ASP A 576 15.52 22.56 12.81
C ASP A 576 14.37 23.41 13.36
N LEU A 577 13.14 22.88 13.30
CA LEU A 577 11.98 23.49 13.96
C LEU A 577 12.05 23.33 15.49
N LEU A 578 12.38 22.12 15.96
CA LEU A 578 12.50 21.82 17.39
C LEU A 578 13.58 22.62 18.11
N LYS A 579 14.65 23.03 17.40
CA LYS A 579 15.67 23.95 17.94
C LYS A 579 15.12 25.35 18.24
N LYS A 580 14.06 25.77 17.54
CA LYS A 580 13.54 27.14 17.58
C LYS A 580 12.21 27.27 18.32
N HIS A 581 11.40 26.21 18.32
CA HIS A 581 10.02 26.24 18.81
C HIS A 581 9.68 24.98 19.61
N SER A 582 8.79 25.12 20.60
CA SER A 582 8.22 23.97 21.29
C SER A 582 7.34 23.15 20.34
N ILE A 583 7.26 21.85 20.57
CA ILE A 583 6.45 20.98 19.72
C ILE A 583 4.95 21.24 19.84
N ASP A 584 4.48 21.79 20.97
CA ASP A 584 3.09 22.25 21.15
C ASP A 584 2.73 23.37 20.15
N ILE A 585 3.65 24.30 19.90
CA ILE A 585 3.48 25.37 18.90
C ILE A 585 3.40 24.76 17.49
N ILE A 586 4.31 23.83 17.16
CA ILE A 586 4.35 23.18 15.85
C ILE A 586 3.09 22.34 15.61
N ARG A 587 2.64 21.57 16.62
CA ARG A 587 1.42 20.76 16.58
C ARG A 587 0.19 21.63 16.38
N THR A 588 0.07 22.70 17.16
CA THR A 588 -1.02 23.68 17.05
C THR A 588 -1.06 24.28 15.65
N MET A 589 0.06 24.79 15.15
CA MET A 589 0.13 25.41 13.84
C MET A 589 -0.21 24.43 12.71
N LEU A 590 0.28 23.19 12.75
CA LEU A 590 0.01 22.19 11.71
C LEU A 590 -1.45 21.78 11.63
N MET A 591 -2.17 21.84 12.75
CA MET A 591 -3.59 21.52 12.82
C MET A 591 -4.50 22.72 12.56
N ALA A 592 -3.92 23.92 12.45
CA ALA A 592 -4.67 25.16 12.30
C ALA A 592 -4.90 25.55 10.83
N ASN A 593 -5.80 26.52 10.64
CA ASN A 593 -6.14 27.22 9.38
C ASN A 593 -6.74 26.37 8.26
N TYR A 594 -6.38 25.09 8.15
CA TYR A 594 -6.81 24.21 7.08
C TYR A 594 -7.38 22.90 7.64
N PRO A 595 -8.47 22.37 7.05
CA PRO A 595 -8.88 21.00 7.31
C PRO A 595 -7.72 20.02 7.08
N ILE A 596 -7.67 18.94 7.85
CA ILE A 596 -6.57 17.96 7.77
C ILE A 596 -6.41 17.34 6.37
N THR A 597 -7.52 17.25 5.64
CA THR A 597 -7.63 16.73 4.26
C THR A 597 -7.11 17.71 3.20
N SER A 598 -6.90 18.98 3.54
CA SER A 598 -6.55 20.02 2.58
C SER A 598 -5.05 20.03 2.27
N THR A 599 -4.75 20.27 0.99
CA THR A 599 -3.41 20.59 0.51
C THR A 599 -3.18 22.09 0.64
N TYR A 600 -2.05 22.50 1.21
CA TYR A 600 -1.71 23.91 1.40
C TYR A 600 -0.21 24.16 1.27
N ILE A 601 0.16 25.42 1.02
CA ILE A 601 1.55 25.86 0.90
C ILE A 601 2.06 26.26 2.28
N TRP A 602 3.24 25.75 2.65
CA TRP A 602 3.89 26.11 3.90
C TRP A 602 4.32 27.59 3.91
N ASP A 603 4.02 28.29 5.01
CA ASP A 603 4.43 29.67 5.25
C ASP A 603 5.01 29.82 6.67
N ASP A 604 6.30 30.19 6.75
CA ASP A 604 7.00 30.40 8.02
C ASP A 604 6.39 31.56 8.84
N LYS A 605 5.71 32.52 8.20
CA LYS A 605 5.08 33.65 8.92
C LYS A 605 3.89 33.21 9.77
N ILE A 606 3.22 32.10 9.40
CA ILE A 606 2.11 31.55 10.17
C ILE A 606 2.60 31.04 11.53
N LEU A 607 3.80 30.47 11.59
CA LEU A 607 4.38 29.92 12.82
C LEU A 607 4.50 30.97 13.93
N ASN A 608 4.96 32.18 13.60
CA ASN A 608 5.13 33.27 14.57
C ASN A 608 3.81 33.67 15.26
N LYS A 609 2.67 33.56 14.57
CA LYS A 609 1.35 33.85 15.17
C LYS A 609 1.03 32.84 16.28
N TYR A 610 1.34 31.57 16.08
CA TYR A 610 1.07 30.51 17.06
C TYR A 610 2.05 30.51 18.23
N VAL A 611 3.28 31.01 18.05
CA VAL A 611 4.20 31.26 19.16
C VAL A 611 3.57 32.22 20.18
N SER A 612 3.10 33.39 19.71
CA SER A 612 2.46 34.39 20.58
C SER A 612 1.20 33.82 21.24
N PHE A 613 0.35 33.13 20.46
CA PHE A 613 -0.86 32.51 21.00
C PHE A 613 -0.56 31.51 22.12
N CYS A 614 0.35 30.55 21.90
CA CYS A 614 0.64 29.51 22.90
C CYS A 614 1.26 30.09 24.18
N ASN A 615 2.14 31.10 24.05
CA ASN A 615 2.74 31.76 25.22
C ASN A 615 1.69 32.51 26.05
N ASN A 616 0.75 33.19 25.40
CA ASN A 616 -0.34 33.87 26.11
C ASN A 616 -1.31 32.88 26.73
N LEU A 617 -1.61 31.78 26.05
CA LEU A 617 -2.43 30.70 26.59
C LEU A 617 -1.80 30.12 27.87
N ASP A 618 -0.51 29.78 27.85
CA ASP A 618 0.21 29.29 29.03
C ASP A 618 0.13 30.28 30.20
N LYS A 619 0.36 31.56 29.93
CA LYS A 619 0.24 32.63 30.95
C LYS A 619 -1.16 32.67 31.57
N GLU A 620 -2.20 32.61 30.76
CA GLU A 620 -3.58 32.66 31.26
C GLU A 620 -3.99 31.38 32.01
N LEU A 621 -3.49 30.21 31.61
CA LEU A 621 -3.72 28.97 32.35
C LEU A 621 -3.03 28.99 33.73
N ASN A 622 -1.82 29.55 33.84
CA ASN A 622 -1.15 29.74 35.14
C ASN A 622 -1.85 30.83 35.96
N ARG A 623 -2.35 31.91 35.35
CA ARG A 623 -3.18 32.89 36.09
C ARG A 623 -4.43 32.22 36.68
N LEU A 624 -5.13 31.42 35.89
CA LEU A 624 -6.32 30.71 36.38
C LEU A 624 -5.97 29.69 37.48
N TYR A 625 -4.83 29.02 37.39
CA TYR A 625 -4.33 28.13 38.43
C TYR A 625 -4.27 28.79 39.81
N ASP A 626 -3.72 30.01 39.86
CA ASP A 626 -3.59 30.78 41.10
C ASP A 626 -4.94 31.32 41.62
N ASN A 627 -5.98 31.31 40.78
CA ASN A 627 -7.31 31.85 41.08
C ASN A 627 -8.40 30.77 41.08
N ILE A 628 -8.04 29.54 41.46
CA ILE A 628 -9.00 28.45 41.67
C ILE A 628 -9.74 28.68 42.99
N VAL A 629 -11.07 28.72 42.95
CA VAL A 629 -11.94 28.94 44.10
C VAL A 629 -13.12 27.96 44.10
N GLU A 630 -13.77 27.76 45.24
CA GLU A 630 -15.06 27.06 45.25
C GLU A 630 -16.13 27.89 44.52
N GLY A 631 -16.98 27.22 43.73
CA GLY A 631 -18.06 27.88 43.00
C GLY A 631 -18.72 27.00 41.95
N ASP A 632 -19.79 27.51 41.37
CA ASP A 632 -20.57 26.83 40.32
C ASP A 632 -19.80 26.71 39.00
N SER A 633 -20.21 25.72 38.18
CA SER A 633 -19.65 25.50 36.85
C SER A 633 -19.97 26.63 35.87
N ASN A 634 -18.95 27.06 35.13
CA ASN A 634 -19.03 28.03 34.07
C ASN A 634 -19.51 27.34 32.77
N LYS A 635 -20.80 27.51 32.46
CA LYS A 635 -21.46 26.88 31.30
C LYS A 635 -20.73 27.13 29.97
N GLU A 636 -20.15 28.31 29.78
CA GLU A 636 -19.40 28.64 28.55
C GLU A 636 -18.10 27.83 28.46
N VAL A 637 -17.38 27.64 29.57
CA VAL A 637 -16.17 26.79 29.60
C VAL A 637 -16.52 25.36 29.20
N VAL A 638 -17.56 24.79 29.82
CA VAL A 638 -18.04 23.42 29.51
C VAL A 638 -18.41 23.32 28.03
N LEU A 639 -19.17 24.28 27.50
CA LEU A 639 -19.60 24.32 26.11
C LEU A 639 -18.42 24.33 25.12
N TYR A 640 -17.39 25.15 25.36
CA TYR A 640 -16.22 25.16 24.48
C TYR A 640 -15.42 23.86 24.56
N CYS A 641 -15.24 23.30 25.76
CA CYS A 641 -14.54 22.02 25.93
C CYS A 641 -15.26 20.88 25.20
N ASP A 642 -16.59 20.80 25.33
CA ASP A 642 -17.41 19.81 24.62
C ASP A 642 -17.32 19.97 23.10
N ARG A 643 -17.32 21.21 22.60
CA ARG A 643 -17.13 21.48 21.16
C ARG A 643 -15.76 21.05 20.68
N ILE A 644 -14.70 21.28 21.46
CA ILE A 644 -13.33 20.83 21.14
C ILE A 644 -13.31 19.30 21.00
N PHE A 645 -13.85 18.57 21.98
CA PHE A 645 -13.93 17.12 21.95
C PHE A 645 -14.74 16.59 20.76
N SER A 646 -15.90 17.17 20.47
CA SER A 646 -16.73 16.81 19.32
C SER A 646 -16.01 17.04 17.99
N CYS A 647 -15.22 18.12 17.89
CA CYS A 647 -14.40 18.40 16.71
C CYS A 647 -13.26 17.38 16.56
N ILE A 648 -12.59 16.99 17.65
CA ILE A 648 -11.55 15.94 17.60
C ILE A 648 -12.14 14.61 17.15
N LYS A 649 -13.28 14.20 17.74
CA LYS A 649 -14.00 12.95 17.39
C LYS A 649 -14.35 12.87 15.90
N SER A 650 -14.64 14.02 15.29
CA SER A 650 -14.99 14.15 13.87
C SER A 650 -13.81 14.53 12.97
N PHE A 651 -12.58 14.50 13.48
CA PHE A 651 -11.33 14.85 12.77
C PHE A 651 -11.31 16.29 12.21
N LYS A 652 -12.08 17.20 12.79
CA LYS A 652 -12.15 18.63 12.43
C LYS A 652 -11.15 19.46 13.26
N MET A 653 -9.86 19.15 13.14
CA MET A 653 -8.81 19.71 14.02
C MET A 653 -8.68 21.24 13.94
N ASN A 654 -8.86 21.82 12.76
CA ASN A 654 -8.85 23.28 12.58
C ASN A 654 -10.04 23.97 13.27
N VAL A 655 -11.20 23.31 13.30
CA VAL A 655 -12.39 23.81 13.99
C VAL A 655 -12.25 23.64 15.50
N ALA A 656 -11.63 22.54 15.95
CA ALA A 656 -11.27 22.36 17.36
C ALA A 656 -10.36 23.53 17.83
N LEU A 657 -9.33 23.88 17.05
CA LEU A 657 -8.47 25.02 17.37
C LEU A 657 -9.18 26.36 17.35
N ALA A 658 -10.14 26.58 16.45
CA ALA A 658 -11.00 27.76 16.50
C ALA A 658 -11.78 27.84 17.83
N ASN A 659 -12.29 26.72 18.33
CA ASN A 659 -12.93 26.66 19.65
C ASN A 659 -11.93 26.86 20.80
N ILE A 660 -10.68 26.42 20.65
CA ILE A 660 -9.60 26.71 21.62
C ILE A 660 -9.32 28.22 21.67
N HIS A 661 -9.32 28.91 20.52
CA HIS A 661 -9.21 30.38 20.51
C HIS A 661 -10.41 31.06 21.18
N SER A 662 -11.64 30.57 20.96
CA SER A 662 -12.82 31.08 21.65
C SER A 662 -12.77 30.85 23.16
N LEU A 663 -12.34 29.67 23.59
CA LEU A 663 -12.09 29.35 25.00
C LEU A 663 -11.02 30.28 25.57
N TYR A 664 -9.90 30.48 24.88
CA TYR A 664 -8.86 31.43 25.27
C TYR A 664 -9.43 32.85 25.51
N ASN A 665 -10.22 33.36 24.57
CA ASN A 665 -10.84 34.69 24.69
C ASN A 665 -11.83 34.79 25.86
N HIS A 666 -12.47 33.67 26.23
CA HIS A 666 -13.34 33.59 27.41
C HIS A 666 -12.54 33.55 28.70
N ILE A 667 -11.50 32.72 28.79
CA ILE A 667 -10.69 32.59 30.01
C ILE A 667 -9.97 33.90 30.38
N VAL A 668 -9.58 34.70 29.40
CA VAL A 668 -8.99 36.04 29.62
C VAL A 668 -9.95 36.97 30.39
N LYS A 669 -11.27 36.79 30.22
CA LYS A 669 -12.29 37.66 30.83
C LYS A 669 -12.69 37.23 32.24
N ILE A 670 -12.52 35.96 32.58
CA ILE A 670 -12.91 35.43 33.90
C ILE A 670 -11.77 35.60 34.91
N LYS A 671 -12.12 36.05 36.12
CA LYS A 671 -11.15 36.26 37.20
C LYS A 671 -10.83 34.96 37.94
N ASN A 672 -11.88 34.22 38.31
CA ASN A 672 -11.79 33.00 39.11
C ASN A 672 -12.42 31.83 38.36
N ILE A 673 -12.06 30.61 38.73
CA ILE A 673 -12.59 29.37 38.16
C ILE A 673 -12.70 28.30 39.23
N ASN A 674 -13.68 27.39 39.13
CA ASN A 674 -13.70 26.21 40.00
C ASN A 674 -12.71 25.15 39.50
N GLU A 675 -12.37 24.22 40.40
CA GLU A 675 -11.38 23.19 40.11
C GLU A 675 -11.79 22.24 38.97
N SER A 676 -13.08 21.85 38.92
CA SER A 676 -13.60 20.93 37.91
C SER A 676 -13.48 21.50 36.50
N ASP A 677 -13.90 22.75 36.31
CA ASP A 677 -13.81 23.45 35.03
C ASP A 677 -12.36 23.71 34.62
N TYR A 678 -11.49 24.03 35.58
CA TYR A 678 -10.06 24.18 35.32
C TYR A 678 -9.44 22.87 34.81
N CYS A 679 -9.78 21.75 35.45
CA CYS A 679 -9.37 20.42 34.99
C CYS A 679 -9.92 20.14 33.59
N LEU A 680 -11.19 20.46 33.34
CA LEU A 680 -11.82 20.27 32.03
C LEU A 680 -11.11 21.07 30.93
N ILE A 681 -10.70 22.31 31.21
CA ILE A 681 -9.87 23.11 30.29
C ILE A 681 -8.59 22.37 29.98
N LEU A 682 -7.81 21.95 31.00
CA LEU A 682 -6.54 21.28 30.77
C LEU A 682 -6.72 19.98 29.96
N VAL A 683 -7.72 19.17 30.29
CA VAL A 683 -8.03 17.91 29.60
C VAL A 683 -8.45 18.16 28.13
N SER A 684 -9.26 19.19 27.87
CA SER A 684 -9.69 19.52 26.50
C SER A 684 -8.57 20.07 25.61
N LEU A 685 -7.59 20.76 26.21
CA LEU A 685 -6.42 21.30 25.52
C LEU A 685 -5.32 20.25 25.34
N HIS A 686 -5.28 19.23 26.20
CA HIS A 686 -4.21 18.24 26.24
C HIS A 686 -3.91 17.54 24.91
N PRO A 687 -4.89 17.19 24.06
CA PRO A 687 -4.59 16.64 22.74
C PRO A 687 -3.72 17.55 21.86
N PHE A 688 -3.88 18.88 21.95
CA PHE A 688 -3.18 19.86 21.11
C PHE A 688 -1.90 20.41 21.75
N VAL A 689 -1.91 20.62 23.06
CA VAL A 689 -0.79 21.18 23.82
C VAL A 689 -0.45 20.29 25.04
N PRO A 690 -0.10 19.02 24.80
CA PRO A 690 0.08 18.04 25.88
C PRO A 690 1.17 18.42 26.87
N ILE A 691 2.19 19.15 26.43
CA ILE A 691 3.35 19.46 27.26
C ILE A 691 3.00 20.55 28.24
N MET A 692 2.38 21.62 27.73
CA MET A 692 1.88 22.73 28.53
C MET A 692 0.92 22.20 29.59
N THR A 693 -0.08 21.42 29.17
CA THR A 693 -1.12 20.91 30.08
C THR A 693 -0.59 19.91 31.09
N ASP A 694 0.25 18.94 30.71
CA ASP A 694 0.86 18.01 31.67
C ASP A 694 1.78 18.73 32.65
N THR A 695 2.55 19.73 32.20
CA THR A 695 3.45 20.47 33.09
C THR A 695 2.67 21.19 34.18
N ILE A 696 1.55 21.83 33.82
CA ILE A 696 0.66 22.51 34.75
C ILE A 696 -0.02 21.49 35.68
N TYR A 697 -0.58 20.42 35.12
CA TYR A 697 -1.31 19.39 35.87
C TYR A 697 -0.40 18.67 36.87
N TYR A 698 0.83 18.32 36.46
CA TYR A 698 1.82 17.66 37.30
C TYR A 698 2.27 18.54 38.47
N LYS A 699 2.50 19.84 38.25
CA LYS A 699 2.81 20.78 39.34
C LYS A 699 1.74 20.79 40.43
N LYS A 700 0.47 20.60 40.06
CA LYS A 700 -0.66 20.59 41.00
C LYS A 700 -0.86 19.26 41.70
N TYR A 701 -0.96 18.21 40.90
CA TYR A 701 -1.53 16.93 41.33
C TYR A 701 -0.48 15.82 41.46
N ASN A 702 0.78 16.10 41.09
CA ASN A 702 1.86 15.12 41.02
C ASN A 702 1.49 13.89 40.17
N LYS A 703 0.68 14.13 39.12
CA LYS A 703 0.16 13.15 38.17
C LYS A 703 0.16 13.74 36.76
N TYR A 704 0.04 12.88 35.75
CA TYR A 704 -0.17 13.29 34.36
C TYR A 704 -1.64 13.14 33.96
N ILE A 705 -2.08 13.83 32.91
CA ILE A 705 -3.51 13.90 32.55
C ILE A 705 -4.05 12.55 32.05
N ILE A 706 -3.27 11.87 31.23
CA ILE A 706 -3.60 10.54 30.68
C ILE A 706 -3.10 9.45 31.63
#